data_AF-A0A9D1L2S3-F1
#
_entry.id   AF-A0A9D1L2S3-F1
#
_cell.length_a   1.000
_cell.length_b   1.000
_cell.length_c   1.000
_cell.angle_alpha   90.00
_cell.angle_beta   90.00
_cell.angle_gamma   90.00
#
_symmetry.space_group_name_H-M   'P 1'
#
loop_
_entity.id
_entity.type
_entity.pdbx_description
1 polymer ?
#
loop_
_entity_poly.entity_id
_entity_poly.type
_entity_poly.pdbx_seq_one_letter_code
_entity_poly.pdbx_strand_id
1 'polypeptide(L)'
;MKNKIIALMAVIPLIIMFTIMTLTDSVAVSVAIPVSGVNINTPTENGVLTIDMAEYENDSYLQVEVLPLNAANRGYTLSFSAVDGTGETGEIAVEEDGLIRPLDTGAVRVTATTNDGGYRASIIVNVVSTKAIGAEISVFNFDVPSETYEVRPSSLEGIDYEVSLPGGRFVFSAAAYPSSVTADVAFAAEPYAGSESGGFSIHSVTGSAYVRLSGEYLLTVTLNPAVAGRERVTVLVRADCGGEFTVQGRAEDAEIRVVPGSDSAVFYAESQSEIEVAGALPQGVSDVGITSLGGGRVSVTALFGRDFADGDEAVITLVSDGVERRVTFVFAESVSELFSRYVDAETDEFLQKTGTQSTYAAVTEPSVPDGTSFRFELEGNAARIESFDAAEGTCTVTALAEGVVTLRLYVVRDGEEREADVRYIRIVNGYSSFVFSENAATWGIGGVYAAGGLSYADGGYVREDILLGLQTVYGTTTSSVLAGDIEYSVSDPSLAQVYERDGKAYLRPTGTGRVTVTASWEHTDVFNDNITASLTVDCVADGVNVGDYTSLAAATEAGYAVVLTADIMLGENQFGEDGFLRPGADLTKYVKQLETTADWTYYANRGLEHPTVNYVIEFKNDVYGNGKFIDADYITQVTPAVSSSVSVFKGPLDFVAIQGTAAVKAQDNIVFLVRTDGVVIDNVVLRGCSDDSLYEDGQMNLSLLNTTGTVLELMADCRVINSRIMNGRTGVRAFGRYGIDPVTSDSNPVDAEAERIDVSLESCIVSTAREFLVKLGTNRKVRGEFTQEGMSSSEYDIEAMEPSLSANGVTYAPRNDANLSDANFEDNFVLTHLTLENCALYNSGLFAIGFESCFAGPMLDGGAIAPDYWTDIGGTSYSAVLKLVGDVRIYDWKSLATVDSSTLIELPGGASGNTAFLQLNIREMLNKVKNYGGDAYSDLIYTADGGEYVHGGIAMYGGGKNYGIVDFSEFGGEMPTEYSINLSILAQGEDNMSNLYLQGTMLPLAAGTQDFRFFMYDASSEFGYKKQIEDMASGTAFDFIAAAER
;
A
#
# COMPACT_ATOMS: atom_id res chain seq x y z
N MET A 1 29.11 9.53 -74.95
CA MET A 1 29.75 10.05 -73.71
C MET A 1 28.87 11.04 -72.93
N LYS A 2 27.99 11.84 -73.56
CA LYS A 2 27.07 12.74 -72.83
C LYS A 2 25.98 12.05 -71.99
N ASN A 3 25.45 10.88 -72.41
CA ASN A 3 24.36 10.22 -71.67
C ASN A 3 24.81 9.41 -70.44
N LYS A 4 26.11 9.14 -70.27
CA LYS A 4 26.64 8.48 -69.06
C LYS A 4 27.00 9.48 -67.95
N ILE A 5 27.25 10.74 -68.29
CA ILE A 5 27.57 11.81 -67.32
C ILE A 5 26.29 12.39 -66.69
N ILE A 6 25.18 12.46 -67.43
CA ILE A 6 23.88 12.91 -66.90
C ILE A 6 23.26 11.88 -65.93
N ALA A 7 23.41 10.58 -66.22
CA ALA A 7 23.01 9.52 -65.29
C ALA A 7 23.87 9.54 -64.02
N LEU A 8 25.19 9.80 -64.12
CA LEU A 8 26.07 9.93 -62.96
C LEU A 8 25.75 11.18 -62.13
N MET A 9 25.38 12.30 -62.75
CA MET A 9 24.99 13.55 -62.05
C MET A 9 23.60 13.50 -61.40
N ALA A 10 22.69 12.64 -61.87
CA ALA A 10 21.41 12.38 -61.21
C ALA A 10 21.52 11.32 -60.10
N VAL A 11 22.47 10.38 -60.25
CA VAL A 11 22.72 9.30 -59.29
C VAL A 11 23.65 9.75 -58.17
N ILE A 12 24.54 10.74 -58.34
CA ILE A 12 25.39 11.25 -57.25
C ILE A 12 24.59 11.93 -56.12
N PRO A 13 23.60 12.81 -56.37
CA PRO A 13 22.73 13.33 -55.32
C PRO A 13 21.87 12.25 -54.69
N LEU A 14 21.46 11.23 -55.45
CA LEU A 14 20.69 10.09 -54.95
C LEU A 14 21.55 9.10 -54.16
N ILE A 15 22.81 8.88 -54.53
CA ILE A 15 23.79 8.11 -53.76
C ILE A 15 24.21 8.92 -52.55
N ILE A 16 24.42 10.24 -52.64
CA ILE A 16 24.66 11.09 -51.47
C ILE A 16 23.42 11.11 -50.58
N MET A 17 22.19 11.14 -51.11
CA MET A 17 20.96 11.02 -50.34
C MET A 17 20.78 9.61 -49.74
N PHE A 18 21.15 8.55 -50.46
CA PHE A 18 21.17 7.18 -49.94
C PHE A 18 22.34 6.94 -48.97
N THR A 19 23.47 7.64 -49.09
CA THR A 19 24.64 7.54 -48.19
C THR A 19 24.44 8.43 -46.95
N ILE A 20 23.72 9.54 -47.07
CA ILE A 20 23.20 10.35 -45.95
C ILE A 20 22.02 9.64 -45.28
N MET A 21 21.22 8.85 -46.00
CA MET A 21 20.19 7.96 -45.43
C MET A 21 20.71 6.57 -45.02
N THR A 22 22.00 6.24 -45.21
CA THR A 22 22.59 4.97 -44.73
C THR A 22 23.77 5.17 -43.78
N LEU A 23 23.90 6.36 -43.18
CA LEU A 23 24.72 6.61 -42.01
C LEU A 23 23.96 7.45 -40.98
N THR A 24 22.73 7.04 -40.72
CA THR A 24 22.18 7.02 -39.38
C THR A 24 21.42 5.69 -39.31
N ASP A 25 22.16 4.59 -39.20
CA ASP A 25 21.66 3.57 -38.29
C ASP A 25 21.68 4.29 -36.94
N SER A 26 20.60 5.01 -36.60
CA SER A 26 20.24 5.17 -35.21
C SER A 26 20.10 3.73 -34.77
N VAL A 27 21.18 3.18 -34.18
CA VAL A 27 21.12 1.88 -33.55
C VAL A 27 19.98 2.03 -32.58
N ALA A 28 18.84 1.38 -32.89
CA ALA A 28 17.74 1.34 -31.96
C ALA A 28 18.35 0.79 -30.68
N VAL A 29 18.44 1.64 -29.65
CA VAL A 29 18.93 1.22 -28.34
C VAL A 29 17.81 0.37 -27.79
N SER A 30 17.80 -0.89 -28.21
CA SER A 30 16.76 -1.86 -27.94
C SER A 30 16.96 -2.37 -26.53
N VAL A 31 16.01 -2.03 -25.66
CA VAL A 31 15.92 -2.60 -24.31
C VAL A 31 14.66 -3.48 -24.26
N ALA A 32 14.69 -4.49 -23.40
CA ALA A 32 13.50 -5.29 -23.09
C ALA A 32 12.34 -4.35 -22.68
N ILE A 33 11.12 -4.67 -23.11
CA ILE A 33 9.91 -3.91 -22.77
C ILE A 33 9.67 -4.08 -21.26
N PRO A 34 9.87 -3.04 -20.43
CA PRO A 34 9.61 -3.15 -19.00
C PRO A 34 8.10 -3.16 -18.74
N VAL A 35 7.71 -3.67 -17.58
CA VAL A 35 6.36 -3.45 -17.06
C VAL A 35 6.15 -1.96 -16.76
N SER A 36 4.96 -1.45 -17.08
CA SER A 36 4.51 -0.07 -16.81
C SER A 36 3.32 0.02 -15.87
N GLY A 37 2.68 -1.11 -15.53
CA GLY A 37 1.55 -1.13 -14.62
C GLY A 37 0.94 -2.51 -14.41
N VAL A 38 -0.04 -2.56 -13.52
CA VAL A 38 -0.89 -3.73 -13.28
C VAL A 38 -2.29 -3.28 -12.96
N ASN A 39 -3.28 -4.01 -13.46
CA ASN A 39 -4.69 -3.83 -13.17
C ASN A 39 -5.29 -5.11 -12.63
N ILE A 40 -6.29 -4.98 -11.77
CA ILE A 40 -7.18 -6.09 -11.41
C ILE A 40 -8.53 -5.81 -12.06
N ASN A 41 -8.88 -6.63 -13.05
CA ASN A 41 -10.09 -6.49 -13.86
C ASN A 41 -11.27 -7.31 -13.32
N THR A 42 -11.12 -7.89 -12.12
CA THR A 42 -12.22 -8.56 -11.41
C THR A 42 -13.40 -7.61 -11.27
N PRO A 43 -14.63 -8.03 -11.64
CA PRO A 43 -15.82 -7.20 -11.46
C PRO A 43 -16.01 -6.83 -9.99
N THR A 44 -16.02 -5.55 -9.69
CA THR A 44 -16.18 -5.00 -8.32
C THR A 44 -17.07 -3.77 -8.33
N GLU A 45 -17.61 -3.42 -7.16
CA GLU A 45 -18.26 -2.13 -6.93
C GLU A 45 -17.27 -1.21 -6.20
N ASN A 46 -16.68 -0.26 -6.93
CA ASN A 46 -15.62 0.64 -6.42
C ASN A 46 -14.42 -0.10 -5.80
N GLY A 47 -13.98 -1.21 -6.41
CA GLY A 47 -12.83 -1.99 -5.93
C GLY A 47 -13.16 -3.00 -4.81
N VAL A 48 -14.42 -3.09 -4.39
CA VAL A 48 -14.89 -4.07 -3.40
C VAL A 48 -15.71 -5.17 -4.07
N LEU A 49 -15.29 -6.42 -3.88
CA LEU A 49 -16.01 -7.64 -4.22
C LEU A 49 -16.69 -8.18 -2.96
N THR A 50 -18.03 -8.22 -2.94
CA THR A 50 -18.77 -8.82 -1.81
C THR A 50 -19.18 -10.25 -2.16
N ILE A 51 -18.84 -11.20 -1.29
CA ILE A 51 -19.17 -12.62 -1.43
C ILE A 51 -19.99 -13.06 -0.23
N ASP A 52 -21.15 -13.67 -0.47
CA ASP A 52 -21.89 -14.39 0.57
C ASP A 52 -21.40 -15.84 0.64
N MET A 53 -20.67 -16.15 1.70
CA MET A 53 -20.11 -17.48 1.92
C MET A 53 -21.20 -18.57 2.00
N ALA A 54 -22.41 -18.24 2.48
CA ALA A 54 -23.48 -19.23 2.64
C ALA A 54 -24.17 -19.62 1.33
N GLU A 55 -24.08 -18.78 0.29
CA GLU A 55 -24.65 -19.01 -1.03
C GLU A 55 -23.57 -19.14 -2.12
N TYR A 56 -22.31 -19.33 -1.72
CA TYR A 56 -21.18 -19.32 -2.64
C TYR A 56 -21.19 -20.49 -3.64
N GLU A 57 -21.22 -20.19 -4.95
CA GLU A 57 -21.31 -21.18 -6.03
C GLU A 57 -19.97 -21.48 -6.74
N ASN A 58 -18.83 -20.99 -6.23
CA ASN A 58 -17.50 -21.11 -6.86
C ASN A 58 -17.37 -20.37 -8.21
N ASP A 59 -17.88 -19.14 -8.27
CA ASP A 59 -18.00 -18.34 -9.50
C ASP A 59 -17.21 -17.02 -9.48
N SER A 60 -16.47 -16.72 -8.39
CA SER A 60 -15.71 -15.49 -8.22
C SER A 60 -14.24 -15.68 -8.52
N TYR A 61 -13.68 -14.89 -9.46
CA TYR A 61 -12.30 -15.05 -9.95
C TYR A 61 -11.49 -13.75 -9.86
N LEU A 62 -10.25 -13.87 -9.40
CA LEU A 62 -9.24 -12.81 -9.46
C LEU A 62 -8.64 -12.74 -10.88
N GLN A 63 -8.73 -11.58 -11.52
CA GLN A 63 -8.24 -11.36 -12.89
C GLN A 63 -7.19 -10.26 -12.90
N VAL A 64 -5.92 -10.64 -12.98
CA VAL A 64 -4.78 -9.70 -12.98
C VAL A 64 -4.25 -9.49 -14.40
N GLU A 65 -4.07 -8.24 -14.80
CA GLU A 65 -3.49 -7.84 -16.08
C GLU A 65 -2.22 -7.00 -15.87
N VAL A 66 -1.08 -7.52 -16.32
CA VAL A 66 0.20 -6.78 -16.35
C VAL A 66 0.36 -6.03 -17.68
N LEU A 67 0.75 -4.76 -17.59
CA LEU A 67 0.89 -3.83 -18.71
C LEU A 67 2.37 -3.47 -18.99
N PRO A 68 2.75 -3.23 -20.27
CA PRO A 68 1.96 -3.51 -21.46
C PRO A 68 1.85 -5.02 -21.74
N LEU A 69 0.93 -5.43 -22.61
CA LEU A 69 0.64 -6.85 -22.88
C LEU A 69 1.86 -7.65 -23.39
N ASN A 70 2.82 -6.96 -24.00
CA ASN A 70 4.08 -7.49 -24.53
C ASN A 70 5.29 -7.24 -23.61
N ALA A 71 5.09 -6.86 -22.35
CA ALA A 71 6.17 -6.73 -21.37
C ALA A 71 7.00 -8.03 -21.30
N ALA A 72 8.31 -7.88 -21.11
CA ALA A 72 9.25 -9.00 -21.14
C ALA A 72 9.02 -9.99 -19.98
N ASN A 73 8.65 -9.48 -18.80
CA ASN A 73 8.23 -10.28 -17.66
C ASN A 73 6.81 -9.88 -17.21
N ARG A 74 5.84 -10.78 -17.38
CA ARG A 74 4.45 -10.57 -16.96
C ARG A 74 4.08 -11.33 -15.69
N GLY A 75 5.07 -11.88 -14.99
CA GLY A 75 4.87 -12.52 -13.69
C GLY A 75 4.44 -11.50 -12.63
N TYR A 76 3.66 -11.96 -11.67
CA TYR A 76 3.24 -11.19 -10.51
C TYR A 76 3.10 -12.11 -9.29
N THR A 77 3.13 -11.52 -8.10
CA THR A 77 2.87 -12.18 -6.82
C THR A 77 1.60 -11.61 -6.18
N LEU A 78 0.94 -12.42 -5.35
CA LEU A 78 -0.24 -12.02 -4.59
C LEU A 78 0.10 -11.95 -3.10
N SER A 79 -0.41 -10.93 -2.42
CA SER A 79 -0.33 -10.77 -0.97
C SER A 79 -1.72 -10.47 -0.40
N PHE A 80 -1.94 -10.92 0.83
CA PHE A 80 -3.20 -10.80 1.56
C PHE A 80 -2.95 -10.04 2.86
N SER A 81 -3.79 -9.05 3.15
CA SER A 81 -3.64 -8.18 4.32
C SER A 81 -5.00 -7.78 4.89
N ALA A 82 -5.00 -7.40 6.17
CA ALA A 82 -6.17 -6.78 6.79
C ALA A 82 -6.55 -5.49 6.06
N VAL A 83 -7.83 -5.15 6.12
CA VAL A 83 -8.30 -3.81 5.79
C VAL A 83 -8.21 -2.96 7.06
N ASP A 84 -7.68 -1.73 6.97
CA ASP A 84 -7.42 -0.87 8.12
C ASP A 84 -8.59 -0.84 9.13
N GLY A 85 -8.25 -1.05 10.40
CA GLY A 85 -9.18 -0.95 11.53
C GLY A 85 -10.05 -2.17 11.81
N THR A 86 -9.95 -3.26 11.04
CA THR A 86 -10.60 -4.52 11.41
C THR A 86 -9.69 -5.27 12.40
N GLY A 87 -10.14 -5.45 13.65
CA GLY A 87 -9.41 -6.22 14.66
C GLY A 87 -9.24 -7.71 14.31
N GLU A 88 -10.00 -8.18 13.31
CA GLU A 88 -9.99 -9.53 12.75
C GLU A 88 -9.85 -9.44 11.23
N THR A 89 -9.02 -10.30 10.65
CA THR A 89 -8.89 -10.46 9.18
C THR A 89 -9.87 -11.51 8.73
N GLY A 90 -10.70 -11.22 7.71
CA GLY A 90 -11.36 -12.30 6.98
C GLY A 90 -10.33 -13.28 6.41
N GLU A 91 -10.76 -14.47 5.99
CA GLU A 91 -9.85 -15.47 5.42
C GLU A 91 -10.36 -15.93 4.05
N ILE A 92 -9.47 -15.87 3.05
CA ILE A 92 -9.74 -16.34 1.69
C ILE A 92 -8.54 -17.12 1.14
N ALA A 93 -8.78 -17.98 0.15
CA ALA A 93 -7.75 -18.56 -0.71
C ALA A 93 -7.97 -18.14 -2.17
N VAL A 94 -6.88 -18.04 -2.94
CA VAL A 94 -6.92 -17.84 -4.40
C VAL A 94 -6.18 -19.01 -5.06
N GLU A 95 -6.92 -19.82 -5.82
CA GLU A 95 -6.37 -20.97 -6.54
C GLU A 95 -5.56 -20.51 -7.78
N GLU A 96 -4.78 -21.42 -8.39
CA GLU A 96 -3.89 -21.09 -9.53
C GLU A 96 -4.63 -20.52 -10.76
N ASP A 97 -5.90 -20.90 -10.96
CA ASP A 97 -6.76 -20.38 -12.03
C ASP A 97 -7.46 -19.05 -11.68
N GLY A 98 -7.19 -18.52 -10.49
CA GLY A 98 -7.77 -17.28 -9.97
C GLY A 98 -9.07 -17.48 -9.18
N LEU A 99 -9.60 -18.69 -9.01
CA LEU A 99 -10.80 -18.91 -8.21
C LEU A 99 -10.58 -18.45 -6.76
N ILE A 100 -11.44 -17.54 -6.30
CA ILE A 100 -11.44 -17.06 -4.91
C ILE A 100 -12.27 -18.04 -4.07
N ARG A 101 -11.80 -18.42 -2.88
CA ARG A 101 -12.55 -19.29 -1.96
C ARG A 101 -12.66 -18.61 -0.60
N PRO A 102 -13.86 -18.23 -0.15
CA PRO A 102 -14.07 -17.73 1.20
C PRO A 102 -13.83 -18.84 2.22
N LEU A 103 -13.06 -18.56 3.26
CA LEU A 103 -12.77 -19.46 4.38
C LEU A 103 -13.39 -18.95 5.68
N ASP A 104 -13.44 -17.63 5.86
CA ASP A 104 -14.13 -16.96 6.97
C ASP A 104 -14.67 -15.57 6.55
N THR A 105 -15.62 -15.03 7.32
CA THR A 105 -16.15 -13.67 7.10
C THR A 105 -15.17 -12.58 7.50
N GLY A 106 -15.31 -11.43 6.87
CA GLY A 106 -14.46 -10.26 7.07
C GLY A 106 -13.92 -9.74 5.74
N ALA A 107 -13.28 -8.57 5.80
CA ALA A 107 -12.70 -7.93 4.63
C ALA A 107 -11.21 -8.30 4.51
N VAL A 108 -10.80 -8.73 3.31
CA VAL A 108 -9.41 -9.02 2.97
C VAL A 108 -8.97 -8.16 1.81
N ARG A 109 -7.85 -7.47 1.98
CA ARG A 109 -7.21 -6.75 0.88
C ARG A 109 -6.28 -7.69 0.12
N VAL A 110 -6.56 -7.87 -1.17
CA VAL A 110 -5.75 -8.68 -2.09
C VAL A 110 -4.93 -7.75 -2.97
N THR A 111 -3.61 -7.83 -2.89
CA THR A 111 -2.69 -6.99 -3.66
C THR A 111 -1.87 -7.83 -4.62
N ALA A 112 -1.97 -7.51 -5.91
CA ALA A 112 -1.09 -8.03 -6.94
C ALA A 112 0.12 -7.09 -7.12
N THR A 113 1.34 -7.65 -7.07
CA THR A 113 2.58 -6.90 -7.32
C THR A 113 3.31 -7.50 -8.51
N THR A 114 3.67 -6.69 -9.49
CA THR A 114 4.40 -7.16 -10.68
C THR A 114 5.84 -7.50 -10.33
N ASN A 115 6.34 -8.60 -10.91
CA ASN A 115 7.72 -9.02 -10.69
C ASN A 115 8.74 -8.01 -11.26
N ASP A 116 8.42 -7.45 -12.42
CA ASP A 116 9.16 -6.36 -13.03
C ASP A 116 8.47 -5.02 -12.72
N GLY A 117 9.24 -3.99 -12.40
CA GLY A 117 8.78 -2.65 -12.05
C GLY A 117 8.10 -2.48 -10.68
N GLY A 118 7.68 -3.54 -9.99
CA GLY A 118 7.07 -3.46 -8.65
C GLY A 118 5.77 -2.65 -8.59
N TYR A 119 4.98 -2.64 -9.66
CA TYR A 119 3.67 -1.99 -9.71
C TYR A 119 2.65 -2.78 -8.91
N ARG A 120 1.71 -2.09 -8.26
CA ARG A 120 0.73 -2.71 -7.37
C ARG A 120 -0.69 -2.30 -7.72
N ALA A 121 -1.58 -3.29 -7.75
CA ALA A 121 -3.03 -3.08 -7.78
C ALA A 121 -3.68 -3.92 -6.69
N SER A 122 -4.78 -3.44 -6.12
CA SER A 122 -5.51 -4.18 -5.10
C SER A 122 -7.02 -4.10 -5.28
N ILE A 123 -7.70 -5.05 -4.66
CA ILE A 123 -9.15 -5.05 -4.42
C ILE A 123 -9.41 -5.46 -2.97
N ILE A 124 -10.61 -5.19 -2.48
CA ILE A 124 -11.10 -5.78 -1.23
C ILE A 124 -12.04 -6.92 -1.57
N VAL A 125 -11.82 -8.07 -0.97
CA VAL A 125 -12.79 -9.17 -0.92
C VAL A 125 -13.47 -9.11 0.43
N ASN A 126 -14.72 -8.65 0.44
CA ASN A 126 -15.57 -8.54 1.62
C ASN A 126 -16.44 -9.80 1.72
N VAL A 127 -16.05 -10.73 2.58
CA VAL A 127 -16.79 -11.96 2.80
C VAL A 127 -17.84 -11.72 3.90
N VAL A 128 -19.10 -11.89 3.56
CA VAL A 128 -20.23 -11.84 4.48
C VAL A 128 -20.92 -13.19 4.51
N SER A 129 -21.86 -13.37 5.44
CA SER A 129 -22.73 -14.55 5.43
C SER A 129 -24.17 -14.13 5.71
N THR A 130 -25.11 -14.55 4.87
CA THR A 130 -26.55 -14.35 5.14
C THR A 130 -27.12 -15.37 6.11
N LYS A 131 -26.39 -16.47 6.36
CA LYS A 131 -26.88 -17.63 7.12
C LYS A 131 -25.82 -18.17 8.06
N ALA A 132 -26.29 -18.73 9.17
CA ALA A 132 -25.42 -19.54 10.02
C ALA A 132 -25.09 -20.84 9.28
N ILE A 133 -23.80 -21.15 9.18
CA ILE A 133 -23.29 -22.41 8.62
C ILE A 133 -22.80 -23.37 9.72
N GLY A 134 -22.70 -22.88 10.96
CA GLY A 134 -22.43 -23.66 12.17
C GLY A 134 -22.75 -22.88 13.44
N ALA A 135 -22.31 -23.38 14.60
CA ALA A 135 -22.29 -22.61 15.85
C ALA A 135 -21.12 -22.99 16.75
N GLU A 136 -20.65 -22.02 17.51
CA GLU A 136 -19.70 -22.19 18.60
C GLU A 136 -20.46 -22.38 19.91
N ILE A 137 -20.15 -23.45 20.63
CA ILE A 137 -20.81 -23.79 21.90
C ILE A 137 -19.83 -23.53 23.05
N SER A 138 -20.26 -22.75 24.04
CA SER A 138 -19.54 -22.51 25.28
C SER A 138 -20.38 -22.96 26.48
N VAL A 139 -19.74 -23.52 27.50
CA VAL A 139 -20.42 -23.99 28.72
C VAL A 139 -19.73 -23.42 29.95
N PHE A 140 -20.50 -22.75 30.80
CA PHE A 140 -20.04 -22.08 32.00
C PHE A 140 -20.67 -22.72 33.24
N ASN A 141 -19.93 -22.78 34.34
CA ASN A 141 -20.53 -23.09 35.64
C ASN A 141 -21.43 -21.92 36.07
N PHE A 142 -22.66 -22.19 36.49
CA PHE A 142 -23.61 -21.14 36.87
C PHE A 142 -23.18 -20.41 38.16
N ASP A 143 -22.65 -21.14 39.15
CA ASP A 143 -22.28 -20.57 40.44
C ASP A 143 -20.89 -19.92 40.43
N VAL A 144 -20.03 -20.36 39.50
CA VAL A 144 -18.69 -19.82 39.30
C VAL A 144 -18.48 -19.52 37.81
N PRO A 145 -19.04 -18.40 37.27
CA PRO A 145 -19.05 -18.12 35.83
C PRO A 145 -17.67 -18.07 35.16
N SER A 146 -16.58 -17.90 35.92
CA SER A 146 -15.21 -17.98 35.43
C SER A 146 -14.73 -19.42 35.13
N GLU A 147 -15.46 -20.45 35.55
CA GLU A 147 -15.17 -21.86 35.28
C GLU A 147 -15.88 -22.30 33.99
N THR A 148 -15.09 -22.64 32.96
CA THR A 148 -15.58 -23.09 31.64
C THR A 148 -15.29 -24.56 31.41
N TYR A 149 -16.15 -25.23 30.65
CA TYR A 149 -15.96 -26.62 30.25
C TYR A 149 -15.63 -26.72 28.76
N GLU A 150 -14.62 -27.52 28.45
CA GLU A 150 -14.15 -27.71 27.08
C GLU A 150 -15.15 -28.53 26.27
N VAL A 151 -15.67 -27.94 25.20
CA VAL A 151 -16.51 -28.60 24.21
C VAL A 151 -15.62 -29.10 23.07
N ARG A 152 -15.70 -30.40 22.73
CA ARG A 152 -14.81 -31.04 21.76
C ARG A 152 -15.62 -31.61 20.59
N PRO A 153 -15.09 -31.66 19.36
CA PRO A 153 -15.75 -32.35 18.25
C PRO A 153 -16.00 -33.83 18.58
N SER A 154 -17.18 -34.34 18.24
CA SER A 154 -17.52 -35.75 18.43
C SER A 154 -16.99 -36.61 17.30
N SER A 155 -16.66 -37.86 17.61
CA SER A 155 -16.38 -38.90 16.61
C SER A 155 -17.62 -39.73 16.23
N LEU A 156 -18.77 -39.47 16.87
CA LEU A 156 -20.01 -40.21 16.66
C LEU A 156 -20.78 -39.62 15.46
N GLU A 157 -21.28 -40.49 14.59
CA GLU A 157 -22.07 -40.06 13.43
C GLU A 157 -23.35 -39.34 13.88
N GLY A 158 -23.59 -38.13 13.36
CA GLY A 158 -24.76 -37.32 13.65
C GLY A 158 -24.69 -36.50 14.96
N ILE A 159 -23.55 -36.52 15.66
CA ILE A 159 -23.28 -35.69 16.83
C ILE A 159 -22.13 -34.74 16.48
N ASP A 160 -22.32 -33.43 16.66
CA ASP A 160 -21.30 -32.45 16.31
C ASP A 160 -20.23 -32.33 17.41
N TYR A 161 -20.68 -32.24 18.67
CA TYR A 161 -19.80 -31.98 19.81
C TYR A 161 -20.07 -32.89 21.01
N GLU A 162 -19.10 -33.01 21.91
CA GLU A 162 -19.23 -33.65 23.22
C GLU A 162 -18.68 -32.74 24.32
N VAL A 163 -19.32 -32.79 25.49
CA VAL A 163 -18.86 -32.11 26.72
C VAL A 163 -19.06 -33.02 27.93
N SER A 164 -18.12 -33.01 28.87
CA SER A 164 -18.24 -33.74 30.14
C SER A 164 -18.47 -32.76 31.28
N LEU A 165 -19.54 -32.95 32.05
CA LEU A 165 -19.95 -32.03 33.11
C LEU A 165 -20.11 -32.77 34.45
N PRO A 166 -19.67 -32.17 35.56
CA PRO A 166 -20.04 -32.64 36.89
C PRO A 166 -21.53 -32.35 37.17
N GLY A 167 -22.05 -32.83 38.29
CA GLY A 167 -23.41 -32.47 38.72
C GLY A 167 -23.48 -31.03 39.27
N GLY A 168 -24.58 -30.33 38.98
CA GLY A 168 -24.75 -28.92 39.30
C GLY A 168 -25.44 -28.10 38.21
N ARG A 169 -25.37 -26.77 38.36
CA ARG A 169 -25.98 -25.79 37.44
C ARG A 169 -24.95 -25.23 36.46
N PHE A 170 -25.36 -25.07 35.21
CA PHE A 170 -24.53 -24.59 34.10
C PHE A 170 -25.30 -23.60 33.24
N VAL A 171 -24.57 -22.86 32.40
CA VAL A 171 -25.14 -22.05 31.32
C VAL A 171 -24.50 -22.49 30.02
N PHE A 172 -25.32 -22.96 29.09
CA PHE A 172 -24.91 -23.18 27.71
C PHE A 172 -25.12 -21.89 26.93
N SER A 173 -24.07 -21.43 26.25
CA SER A 173 -24.14 -20.35 25.28
C SER A 173 -23.78 -20.91 23.92
N ALA A 174 -24.50 -20.47 22.88
CA ALA A 174 -24.17 -20.82 21.51
C ALA A 174 -24.15 -19.55 20.67
N ALA A 175 -23.09 -19.31 19.91
CA ALA A 175 -23.00 -18.24 18.92
C ALA A 175 -23.07 -18.85 17.52
N ALA A 176 -23.75 -18.18 16.57
CA ALA A 176 -23.72 -18.64 15.19
C ALA A 176 -22.30 -18.53 14.62
N TYR A 177 -21.94 -19.43 13.72
CA TYR A 177 -20.74 -19.33 12.90
C TYR A 177 -21.14 -19.04 11.45
N PRO A 178 -20.56 -18.01 10.82
CA PRO A 178 -19.64 -17.03 11.40
C PRO A 178 -20.36 -16.11 12.42
N SER A 179 -19.60 -15.56 13.38
CA SER A 179 -20.11 -14.73 14.49
C SER A 179 -20.83 -13.46 14.04
N SER A 180 -20.50 -12.96 12.85
CA SER A 180 -21.17 -11.84 12.18
C SER A 180 -22.65 -12.10 11.87
N VAL A 181 -23.09 -13.37 11.86
CA VAL A 181 -24.50 -13.72 11.68
C VAL A 181 -25.24 -13.64 13.00
N THR A 182 -26.18 -12.72 13.08
CA THR A 182 -27.14 -12.68 14.19
C THR A 182 -28.22 -13.75 13.98
N ALA A 183 -28.11 -14.87 14.70
CA ALA A 183 -29.13 -15.92 14.72
C ALA A 183 -29.87 -15.95 16.05
N ASP A 184 -31.15 -16.34 15.99
CA ASP A 184 -31.90 -16.75 17.17
C ASP A 184 -31.47 -18.15 17.59
N VAL A 185 -31.31 -18.36 18.90
CA VAL A 185 -30.77 -19.60 19.45
C VAL A 185 -31.76 -20.19 20.42
N ALA A 186 -32.12 -21.46 20.19
CA ALA A 186 -32.93 -22.23 21.09
C ALA A 186 -32.26 -23.54 21.48
N PHE A 187 -32.42 -23.94 22.73
CA PHE A 187 -31.89 -25.17 23.30
C PHE A 187 -33.02 -26.16 23.59
N ALA A 188 -32.78 -27.44 23.31
CA ALA A 188 -33.65 -28.52 23.72
C ALA A 188 -32.80 -29.73 24.09
N ALA A 189 -33.13 -30.42 25.19
CA ALA A 189 -32.39 -31.60 25.61
C ALA A 189 -33.31 -32.81 25.76
N GLU A 190 -32.81 -33.97 25.35
CA GLU A 190 -33.48 -35.25 25.55
C GLU A 190 -32.51 -36.30 26.12
N PRO A 191 -33.00 -37.25 26.94
CA PRO A 191 -32.17 -38.35 27.42
C PRO A 191 -31.61 -39.19 26.26
N TYR A 192 -30.33 -39.49 26.33
CA TYR A 192 -29.61 -40.31 25.36
C TYR A 192 -29.19 -41.65 25.99
N ALA A 193 -29.07 -42.69 25.17
CA ALA A 193 -28.63 -44.04 25.58
C ALA A 193 -29.39 -44.65 26.78
N GLY A 194 -30.67 -44.30 26.98
CA GLY A 194 -31.51 -44.84 28.07
C GLY A 194 -31.36 -44.11 29.41
N SER A 195 -30.86 -42.88 29.40
CA SER A 195 -30.82 -41.99 30.57
C SER A 195 -32.22 -41.54 31.00
N GLU A 196 -32.32 -41.04 32.23
CA GLU A 196 -33.59 -40.58 32.82
C GLU A 196 -33.91 -39.14 32.42
N SER A 197 -35.13 -38.88 31.97
CA SER A 197 -35.53 -37.55 31.48
C SER A 197 -35.39 -36.42 32.51
N GLY A 198 -35.51 -36.74 33.81
CA GLY A 198 -35.38 -35.76 34.89
C GLY A 198 -33.94 -35.43 35.30
N GLY A 199 -32.96 -36.20 34.83
CA GLY A 199 -31.57 -36.06 35.23
C GLY A 199 -30.84 -34.86 34.61
N PHE A 200 -31.38 -34.29 33.53
CA PHE A 200 -30.89 -33.05 32.91
C PHE A 200 -32.07 -32.20 32.45
N SER A 201 -32.00 -30.89 32.68
CA SER A 201 -32.94 -29.93 32.08
C SER A 201 -32.17 -28.73 31.58
N ILE A 202 -32.68 -28.10 30.53
CA ILE A 202 -32.16 -26.83 30.01
C ILE A 202 -33.33 -25.91 29.65
N HIS A 203 -33.20 -24.64 29.98
CA HIS A 203 -34.14 -23.62 29.55
C HIS A 203 -33.89 -23.28 28.07
N SER A 204 -34.95 -23.25 27.28
CA SER A 204 -34.86 -23.17 25.81
C SER A 204 -34.22 -21.90 25.28
N VAL A 205 -34.36 -20.76 25.97
CA VAL A 205 -33.76 -19.48 25.53
C VAL A 205 -32.51 -19.09 26.33
N THR A 206 -32.55 -19.09 27.67
CA THR A 206 -31.40 -18.68 28.50
C THR A 206 -30.23 -19.67 28.51
N GLY A 207 -30.43 -20.91 28.02
CA GLY A 207 -29.42 -21.96 28.07
C GLY A 207 -29.06 -22.42 29.49
N SER A 208 -29.77 -21.95 30.51
CA SER A 208 -29.57 -22.36 31.90
C SER A 208 -29.92 -23.83 32.06
N ALA A 209 -28.96 -24.63 32.47
CA ALA A 209 -29.06 -26.07 32.57
C ALA A 209 -28.80 -26.57 33.99
N TYR A 210 -29.39 -27.72 34.33
CA TYR A 210 -29.18 -28.39 35.59
C TYR A 210 -28.93 -29.88 35.36
N VAL A 211 -27.72 -30.34 35.69
CA VAL A 211 -27.32 -31.74 35.77
C VAL A 211 -27.62 -32.27 37.18
N ARG A 212 -28.59 -33.18 37.30
CA ARG A 212 -29.06 -33.74 38.58
C ARG A 212 -28.69 -35.20 38.79
N LEU A 213 -28.45 -35.95 37.71
CA LEU A 213 -28.08 -37.37 37.73
C LEU A 213 -27.03 -37.66 36.66
N SER A 214 -26.15 -38.63 36.94
CA SER A 214 -25.19 -39.15 35.97
C SER A 214 -25.92 -39.85 34.80
N GLY A 215 -25.44 -39.58 33.58
CA GLY A 215 -26.07 -40.07 32.35
C GLY A 215 -25.55 -39.35 31.10
N GLU A 216 -26.13 -39.72 29.96
CA GLU A 216 -25.87 -39.10 28.67
C GLU A 216 -27.14 -38.38 28.19
N TYR A 217 -26.99 -37.13 27.74
CA TYR A 217 -28.10 -36.31 27.24
C TYR A 217 -27.70 -35.70 25.91
N LEU A 218 -28.63 -35.72 24.95
CA LEU A 218 -28.43 -35.10 23.66
C LEU A 218 -29.05 -33.71 23.69
N LEU A 219 -28.20 -32.70 23.65
CA LEU A 219 -28.59 -31.31 23.51
C LEU A 219 -28.68 -30.97 22.02
N THR A 220 -29.83 -30.46 21.58
CA THR A 220 -30.02 -29.86 20.27
C THR A 220 -30.01 -28.34 20.43
N VAL A 221 -29.09 -27.69 19.74
CA VAL A 221 -29.03 -26.23 19.58
C VAL A 221 -29.64 -25.91 18.22
N THR A 222 -30.77 -25.22 18.21
CA THR A 222 -31.40 -24.72 16.99
C THR A 222 -30.91 -23.31 16.73
N LEU A 223 -30.41 -23.08 15.51
CA LEU A 223 -30.02 -21.77 15.01
C LEU A 223 -31.09 -21.38 13.99
N ASN A 224 -31.88 -20.36 14.29
CA ASN A 224 -32.81 -19.76 13.34
C ASN A 224 -32.16 -18.49 12.77
N PRO A 225 -31.41 -18.60 11.66
CA PRO A 225 -31.01 -17.42 10.89
C PRO A 225 -32.24 -16.76 10.24
N ALA A 226 -32.13 -15.48 9.90
CA ALA A 226 -33.17 -14.74 9.15
C ALA A 226 -33.54 -15.35 7.79
N VAL A 227 -32.68 -16.23 7.23
CA VAL A 227 -32.84 -16.89 5.93
C VAL A 227 -32.42 -18.37 6.07
N ALA A 228 -33.09 -19.32 5.41
CA ALA A 228 -32.90 -20.77 5.59
C ALA A 228 -31.43 -21.26 5.47
N GLY A 229 -30.88 -21.90 6.51
CA GLY A 229 -29.46 -22.30 6.65
C GLY A 229 -29.23 -23.64 7.39
N ARG A 230 -28.08 -23.84 8.05
CA ARG A 230 -27.86 -25.02 8.92
C ARG A 230 -28.55 -24.79 10.26
N GLU A 231 -29.73 -25.39 10.41
CA GLU A 231 -30.66 -25.04 11.49
C GLU A 231 -30.33 -25.70 12.84
N ARG A 232 -29.41 -26.69 12.88
CA ARG A 232 -29.17 -27.50 14.09
C ARG A 232 -27.71 -27.90 14.29
N VAL A 233 -27.27 -27.82 15.54
CA VAL A 233 -26.02 -28.35 16.09
C VAL A 233 -26.35 -29.26 17.27
N THR A 234 -25.70 -30.42 17.37
CA THR A 234 -25.94 -31.38 18.45
C THR A 234 -24.73 -31.53 19.38
N VAL A 235 -24.98 -31.55 20.69
CA VAL A 235 -23.96 -31.71 21.73
C VAL A 235 -24.33 -32.90 22.62
N LEU A 236 -23.45 -33.89 22.70
CA LEU A 236 -23.57 -34.98 23.67
C LEU A 236 -23.03 -34.52 25.03
N VAL A 237 -23.91 -34.38 26.00
CA VAL A 237 -23.57 -34.05 27.38
C VAL A 237 -23.36 -35.35 28.16
N ARG A 238 -22.13 -35.58 28.62
CA ARG A 238 -21.76 -36.68 29.51
C ARG A 238 -21.73 -36.17 30.94
N ALA A 239 -22.82 -36.40 31.67
CA ALA A 239 -22.94 -36.03 33.06
C ALA A 239 -22.33 -37.09 33.97
N ASP A 240 -21.40 -36.69 34.83
CA ASP A 240 -20.83 -37.51 35.90
C ASP A 240 -20.99 -36.77 37.23
N CYS A 241 -22.04 -37.10 37.97
CA CYS A 241 -22.27 -36.53 39.31
C CYS A 241 -21.33 -37.15 40.36
N GLY A 242 -20.49 -38.11 39.99
CA GLY A 242 -19.56 -38.83 40.85
C GLY A 242 -20.12 -40.14 41.41
N GLY A 243 -19.28 -40.88 42.14
CA GLY A 243 -19.62 -42.15 42.79
C GLY A 243 -20.07 -42.05 44.26
N GLU A 244 -20.09 -40.84 44.82
CA GLU A 244 -20.51 -40.56 46.19
C GLU A 244 -22.02 -40.22 46.27
N PHE A 245 -22.60 -40.21 47.48
CA PHE A 245 -24.00 -39.84 47.67
C PHE A 245 -24.25 -38.37 47.33
N THR A 246 -24.99 -38.12 46.25
CA THR A 246 -25.34 -36.79 45.76
C THR A 246 -26.85 -36.52 45.80
N VAL A 247 -27.21 -35.26 46.00
CA VAL A 247 -28.58 -34.75 45.89
C VAL A 247 -28.57 -33.59 44.90
N GLN A 248 -29.48 -33.61 43.91
CA GLN A 248 -29.49 -32.68 42.78
C GLN A 248 -28.11 -32.57 42.09
N GLY A 249 -27.42 -33.71 41.95
CA GLY A 249 -26.11 -33.81 41.31
C GLY A 249 -24.92 -33.39 42.17
N ARG A 250 -25.11 -32.89 43.40
CA ARG A 250 -24.00 -32.43 44.24
C ARG A 250 -23.83 -33.21 45.54
N ALA A 251 -22.58 -33.34 45.96
CA ALA A 251 -22.19 -33.93 47.24
C ALA A 251 -22.25 -32.89 48.38
N GLU A 252 -23.37 -32.19 48.52
CA GLU A 252 -23.62 -31.17 49.55
C GLU A 252 -25.10 -31.14 49.98
N ASP A 253 -25.44 -30.36 51.00
CA ASP A 253 -26.83 -30.12 51.37
C ASP A 253 -27.52 -29.36 50.22
N ALA A 254 -28.76 -29.73 49.91
CA ALA A 254 -29.50 -29.18 48.77
C ALA A 254 -30.58 -28.19 49.21
N GLU A 255 -30.69 -27.08 48.48
CA GLU A 255 -31.84 -26.17 48.56
C GLU A 255 -32.74 -26.42 47.35
N ILE A 256 -34.05 -26.61 47.59
CA ILE A 256 -35.06 -26.75 46.57
C ILE A 256 -36.08 -25.65 46.78
N ARG A 257 -36.20 -24.76 45.81
CA ARG A 257 -37.21 -23.71 45.89
C ARG A 257 -38.56 -24.24 45.39
N VAL A 258 -39.62 -23.93 46.14
CA VAL A 258 -40.97 -24.43 45.93
C VAL A 258 -41.93 -23.24 45.94
N VAL A 259 -42.99 -23.28 45.13
CA VAL A 259 -44.00 -22.22 45.14
C VAL A 259 -44.96 -22.43 46.33
N PRO A 260 -45.33 -21.38 47.08
CA PRO A 260 -46.37 -21.47 48.10
C PRO A 260 -47.66 -22.09 47.55
N GLY A 261 -48.18 -23.10 48.26
CA GLY A 261 -49.38 -23.85 47.87
C GLY A 261 -49.14 -25.06 46.95
N SER A 262 -47.90 -25.40 46.59
CA SER A 262 -47.59 -26.67 45.92
C SER A 262 -47.94 -27.87 46.80
N ASP A 263 -48.61 -28.87 46.24
CA ASP A 263 -48.95 -30.12 46.95
C ASP A 263 -47.75 -31.08 47.04
N SER A 264 -46.69 -30.87 46.24
CA SER A 264 -45.48 -31.70 46.24
C SER A 264 -44.26 -31.02 45.61
N ALA A 265 -43.07 -31.57 45.84
CA ALA A 265 -41.86 -31.28 45.07
C ALA A 265 -41.11 -32.59 44.72
N VAL A 266 -40.54 -32.66 43.52
CA VAL A 266 -39.72 -33.78 43.05
C VAL A 266 -38.28 -33.34 42.88
N PHE A 267 -37.34 -34.15 43.36
CA PHE A 267 -35.90 -33.96 43.18
C PHE A 267 -35.18 -35.30 43.02
N TYR A 268 -33.90 -35.26 42.71
CA TYR A 268 -33.15 -36.46 42.36
C TYR A 268 -31.96 -36.66 43.28
N ALA A 269 -31.60 -37.93 43.50
CA ALA A 269 -30.43 -38.31 44.26
C ALA A 269 -29.77 -39.56 43.63
N GLU A 270 -28.47 -39.69 43.81
CA GLU A 270 -27.68 -40.79 43.27
C GLU A 270 -26.68 -41.29 44.32
N SER A 271 -26.57 -42.61 44.48
CA SER A 271 -25.61 -43.26 45.38
C SER A 271 -25.35 -44.70 44.94
N GLN A 272 -24.15 -45.22 45.23
CA GLN A 272 -23.86 -46.66 45.07
C GLN A 272 -24.56 -47.53 46.13
N SER A 273 -25.04 -46.91 47.20
CA SER A 273 -25.75 -47.54 48.32
C SER A 273 -27.22 -47.11 48.34
N GLU A 274 -28.05 -47.83 49.10
CA GLU A 274 -29.47 -47.48 49.26
C GLU A 274 -29.63 -46.09 49.87
N ILE A 275 -30.65 -45.34 49.42
CA ILE A 275 -30.96 -43.98 49.88
C ILE A 275 -32.27 -44.05 50.67
N GLU A 276 -32.25 -43.55 51.90
CA GLU A 276 -33.40 -43.52 52.80
C GLU A 276 -33.64 -42.11 53.38
N VAL A 277 -34.86 -41.84 53.82
CA VAL A 277 -35.20 -40.61 54.57
C VAL A 277 -34.95 -40.87 56.05
N ALA A 278 -34.16 -40.01 56.70
CA ALA A 278 -33.86 -40.12 58.11
C ALA A 278 -34.68 -39.13 58.96
N GLY A 279 -34.97 -39.56 60.19
CA GLY A 279 -35.66 -38.75 61.19
C GLY A 279 -37.18 -38.66 61.02
N ALA A 280 -37.80 -37.80 61.82
CA ALA A 280 -39.22 -37.49 61.69
C ALA A 280 -39.40 -36.40 60.62
N LEU A 281 -40.48 -36.49 59.85
CA LEU A 281 -40.81 -35.45 58.86
C LEU A 281 -41.09 -34.12 59.56
N PRO A 282 -40.62 -32.99 58.99
CA PRO A 282 -40.87 -31.67 59.53
C PRO A 282 -42.37 -31.31 59.44
N GLN A 283 -42.79 -30.35 60.26
CA GLN A 283 -44.18 -29.86 60.24
C GLN A 283 -44.54 -29.34 58.85
N GLY A 284 -45.68 -29.78 58.31
CA GLY A 284 -46.13 -29.43 56.96
C GLY A 284 -45.69 -30.39 55.86
N VAL A 285 -44.70 -31.28 56.09
CA VAL A 285 -44.39 -32.37 55.14
C VAL A 285 -45.16 -33.63 55.54
N SER A 286 -46.03 -34.10 54.64
CA SER A 286 -46.98 -35.19 54.90
C SER A 286 -46.42 -36.57 54.57
N ASP A 287 -45.56 -36.68 53.56
CA ASP A 287 -44.88 -37.93 53.17
C ASP A 287 -43.64 -37.61 52.32
N VAL A 288 -42.71 -38.56 52.23
CA VAL A 288 -41.57 -38.51 51.30
C VAL A 288 -41.40 -39.88 50.65
N GLY A 289 -41.71 -39.98 49.36
CA GLY A 289 -41.57 -41.20 48.57
C GLY A 289 -40.25 -41.26 47.80
N ILE A 290 -39.62 -42.43 47.74
CA ILE A 290 -38.41 -42.68 46.94
C ILE A 290 -38.75 -43.70 45.84
N THR A 291 -38.47 -43.34 44.58
CA THR A 291 -38.67 -44.21 43.42
C THR A 291 -37.33 -44.52 42.76
N SER A 292 -37.02 -45.81 42.56
CA SER A 292 -35.77 -46.22 41.90
C SER A 292 -35.83 -45.98 40.39
N LEU A 293 -34.75 -45.41 39.85
CA LEU A 293 -34.52 -45.18 38.42
C LEU A 293 -33.42 -46.10 37.85
N GLY A 294 -32.90 -47.03 38.65
CA GLY A 294 -31.83 -47.95 38.26
C GLY A 294 -30.42 -47.35 38.31
N GLY A 295 -29.41 -48.21 38.52
CA GLY A 295 -28.00 -47.81 38.60
C GLY A 295 -27.63 -46.99 39.85
N GLY A 296 -28.40 -47.07 40.93
CA GLY A 296 -28.17 -46.28 42.15
C GLY A 296 -28.84 -44.89 42.15
N ARG A 297 -29.58 -44.56 41.08
CA ARG A 297 -30.30 -43.29 40.92
C ARG A 297 -31.75 -43.41 41.40
N VAL A 298 -32.25 -42.37 42.05
CA VAL A 298 -33.63 -42.28 42.57
C VAL A 298 -34.26 -40.92 42.28
N SER A 299 -35.58 -40.90 42.12
CA SER A 299 -36.38 -39.68 42.31
C SER A 299 -37.02 -39.69 43.69
N VAL A 300 -37.02 -38.55 44.36
CA VAL A 300 -37.59 -38.35 45.69
C VAL A 300 -38.72 -37.32 45.57
N THR A 301 -39.91 -37.70 46.03
CA THR A 301 -41.11 -36.86 46.02
C THR A 301 -41.49 -36.49 47.44
N ALA A 302 -41.35 -35.23 47.82
CA ALA A 302 -41.89 -34.71 49.08
C ALA A 302 -43.32 -34.22 48.86
N LEU A 303 -44.26 -34.66 49.73
CA LEU A 303 -45.65 -34.23 49.70
C LEU A 303 -45.90 -33.19 50.80
N PHE A 304 -46.47 -32.03 50.45
CA PHE A 304 -46.70 -30.93 51.37
C PHE A 304 -48.16 -30.81 51.79
N GLY A 305 -48.40 -30.41 53.04
CA GLY A 305 -49.67 -29.87 53.50
C GLY A 305 -49.77 -28.39 53.12
N ARG A 306 -51.00 -27.87 52.93
CA ARG A 306 -51.29 -26.52 52.38
C ARG A 306 -50.93 -25.32 53.28
N ASP A 307 -49.95 -25.46 54.18
CA ASP A 307 -49.69 -24.49 55.25
C ASP A 307 -48.41 -23.66 55.06
N PHE A 308 -47.67 -23.81 53.95
CA PHE A 308 -46.44 -23.05 53.68
C PHE A 308 -46.72 -21.73 52.96
N ALA A 309 -46.29 -20.62 53.56
CA ALA A 309 -46.34 -19.26 53.03
C ALA A 309 -45.00 -18.86 52.38
N ASP A 310 -45.01 -17.71 51.72
CA ASP A 310 -43.78 -17.09 51.19
C ASP A 310 -42.75 -16.86 52.32
N GLY A 311 -41.52 -17.29 52.08
CA GLY A 311 -40.41 -17.28 53.03
C GLY A 311 -40.36 -18.46 54.02
N ASP A 312 -41.32 -19.39 54.00
CA ASP A 312 -41.26 -20.58 54.86
C ASP A 312 -40.21 -21.58 54.37
N GLU A 313 -39.68 -22.39 55.30
CA GLU A 313 -38.72 -23.46 54.99
C GLU A 313 -39.13 -24.80 55.61
N ALA A 314 -38.89 -25.91 54.91
CA ALA A 314 -39.01 -27.26 55.44
C ALA A 314 -37.75 -28.07 55.14
N VAL A 315 -37.19 -28.76 56.13
CA VAL A 315 -35.94 -29.51 55.96
C VAL A 315 -36.14 -31.00 56.21
N ILE A 316 -35.83 -31.83 55.21
CA ILE A 316 -35.72 -33.28 55.36
C ILE A 316 -34.24 -33.70 55.33
N THR A 317 -33.94 -34.91 55.82
CA THR A 317 -32.58 -35.46 55.78
C THR A 317 -32.61 -36.78 55.02
N LEU A 318 -31.75 -36.92 54.02
CA LEU A 318 -31.51 -38.17 53.31
C LEU A 318 -30.21 -38.81 53.79
N VAL A 319 -30.17 -40.13 53.84
CA VAL A 319 -28.99 -40.90 54.29
C VAL A 319 -28.67 -42.00 53.29
N SER A 320 -27.38 -42.11 52.96
CA SER A 320 -26.84 -43.24 52.20
C SER A 320 -25.42 -43.53 52.66
N ASP A 321 -25.11 -44.81 52.92
CA ASP A 321 -23.81 -45.28 53.45
C ASP A 321 -23.28 -44.48 54.67
N GLY A 322 -24.19 -44.06 55.55
CA GLY A 322 -23.85 -43.29 56.76
C GLY A 322 -23.52 -41.81 56.54
N VAL A 323 -23.63 -41.30 55.30
CA VAL A 323 -23.53 -39.88 54.97
C VAL A 323 -24.93 -39.27 54.98
N GLU A 324 -25.14 -38.22 55.78
CA GLU A 324 -26.40 -37.46 55.82
C GLU A 324 -26.32 -36.23 54.93
N ARG A 325 -27.39 -35.95 54.17
CA ARG A 325 -27.56 -34.73 53.37
C ARG A 325 -28.89 -34.09 53.70
N ARG A 326 -28.88 -32.80 54.04
CA ARG A 326 -30.10 -32.02 54.31
C ARG A 326 -30.65 -31.50 53.01
N VAL A 327 -31.98 -31.56 52.87
CA VAL A 327 -32.71 -31.00 51.73
C VAL A 327 -33.69 -29.96 52.29
N THR A 328 -33.40 -28.69 52.04
CA THR A 328 -34.21 -27.55 52.48
C THR A 328 -35.13 -27.13 51.36
N PHE A 329 -36.44 -27.26 51.56
CA PHE A 329 -37.47 -26.68 50.71
C PHE A 329 -37.71 -25.24 51.13
N VAL A 330 -37.42 -24.27 50.26
CA VAL A 330 -37.65 -22.83 50.51
C VAL A 330 -38.88 -22.40 49.71
N PHE A 331 -39.93 -21.94 50.38
CA PHE A 331 -41.17 -21.54 49.74
C PHE A 331 -41.10 -20.07 49.33
N ALA A 332 -41.18 -19.78 48.04
CA ALA A 332 -41.09 -18.42 47.51
C ALA A 332 -42.09 -18.17 46.38
N GLU A 333 -42.74 -17.01 46.36
CA GLU A 333 -43.60 -16.60 45.25
C GLU A 333 -42.82 -16.50 43.93
N SER A 334 -43.46 -16.91 42.83
CA SER A 334 -42.84 -16.85 41.51
C SER A 334 -43.00 -15.47 40.86
N VAL A 335 -41.91 -14.96 40.29
CA VAL A 335 -41.91 -13.76 39.45
C VAL A 335 -41.51 -14.17 38.03
N SER A 336 -42.27 -13.69 37.04
CA SER A 336 -42.01 -13.95 35.62
C SER A 336 -41.61 -12.65 34.92
N GLU A 337 -40.45 -12.65 34.28
CA GLU A 337 -39.93 -11.50 33.53
C GLU A 337 -39.62 -11.89 32.07
N LEU A 338 -39.65 -10.90 31.17
CA LEU A 338 -39.25 -11.10 29.80
C LEU A 338 -37.73 -11.20 29.67
N PHE A 339 -37.28 -12.16 28.89
CA PHE A 339 -35.88 -12.35 28.54
C PHE A 339 -35.70 -12.33 27.01
N SER A 340 -34.67 -11.61 26.57
CA SER A 340 -34.12 -11.65 25.22
C SER A 340 -32.61 -11.80 25.31
N ARG A 341 -32.00 -12.33 24.26
CA ARG A 341 -30.55 -12.45 24.15
C ARG A 341 -29.86 -11.09 23.96
N TYR A 342 -30.47 -10.22 23.17
CA TYR A 342 -29.92 -8.93 22.78
C TYR A 342 -30.66 -7.83 23.54
N VAL A 343 -30.00 -7.31 24.57
CA VAL A 343 -30.54 -6.26 25.46
C VAL A 343 -29.50 -5.15 25.55
N ASP A 344 -29.94 -3.92 25.34
CA ASP A 344 -29.14 -2.74 25.59
C ASP A 344 -29.12 -2.46 27.09
N ALA A 345 -27.94 -2.51 27.70
CA ALA A 345 -27.75 -2.35 29.14
C ALA A 345 -28.03 -0.93 29.65
N GLU A 346 -27.97 0.10 28.78
CA GLU A 346 -28.23 1.49 29.16
C GLU A 346 -29.73 1.81 29.14
N THR A 347 -30.45 1.27 28.16
CA THR A 347 -31.87 1.57 27.93
C THR A 347 -32.83 0.50 28.45
N ASP A 348 -32.34 -0.71 28.75
CA ASP A 348 -33.14 -1.91 29.06
C ASP A 348 -34.12 -2.30 27.93
N GLU A 349 -33.85 -1.81 26.71
CA GLU A 349 -34.59 -2.19 25.51
C GLU A 349 -34.02 -3.47 24.89
N PHE A 350 -34.89 -4.32 24.36
CA PHE A 350 -34.48 -5.44 23.53
C PHE A 350 -34.16 -4.96 22.12
N LEU A 351 -33.10 -5.50 21.52
CA LEU A 351 -32.72 -5.16 20.15
C LEU A 351 -32.96 -6.33 19.21
N GLN A 352 -33.42 -6.02 18.00
CA GLN A 352 -33.62 -7.00 16.95
C GLN A 352 -33.29 -6.40 15.57
N LYS A 353 -32.59 -7.13 14.72
CA LYS A 353 -32.29 -6.68 13.34
C LYS A 353 -33.51 -6.88 12.43
N THR A 354 -33.77 -5.93 11.54
CA THR A 354 -34.84 -6.03 10.53
C THR A 354 -34.71 -7.30 9.71
N GLY A 355 -35.83 -8.00 9.46
CA GLY A 355 -35.87 -9.25 8.69
C GLY A 355 -35.54 -10.51 9.50
N THR A 356 -35.08 -10.39 10.74
CA THR A 356 -34.79 -11.53 11.61
C THR A 356 -36.04 -12.02 12.36
N GLN A 357 -35.99 -13.27 12.82
CA GLN A 357 -36.88 -13.81 13.84
C GLN A 357 -36.10 -13.94 15.15
N SER A 358 -36.74 -13.69 16.28
CA SER A 358 -36.13 -13.86 17.61
C SER A 358 -37.13 -14.43 18.60
N THR A 359 -36.66 -15.32 19.48
CA THR A 359 -37.48 -15.95 20.52
C THR A 359 -37.28 -15.24 21.85
N TYR A 360 -38.38 -14.74 22.40
CA TYR A 360 -38.45 -14.11 23.72
C TYR A 360 -39.03 -15.13 24.70
N ALA A 361 -38.54 -15.14 25.93
CA ALA A 361 -39.00 -16.09 26.95
C ALA A 361 -39.50 -15.39 28.21
N ALA A 362 -40.46 -16.03 28.87
CA ALA A 362 -40.88 -15.75 30.23
C ALA A 362 -39.99 -16.56 31.19
N VAL A 363 -39.00 -15.90 31.79
CA VAL A 363 -38.16 -16.53 32.80
C VAL A 363 -38.84 -16.40 34.15
N THR A 364 -39.20 -17.54 34.75
CA THR A 364 -39.93 -17.58 36.01
C THR A 364 -39.06 -18.15 37.13
N GLU A 365 -38.76 -17.33 38.12
CA GLU A 365 -38.00 -17.70 39.32
C GLU A 365 -38.93 -17.77 40.54
N PRO A 366 -38.83 -18.78 41.42
CA PRO A 366 -37.87 -19.88 41.38
C PRO A 366 -38.23 -21.01 40.40
N SER A 367 -39.51 -21.14 40.04
CA SER A 367 -39.99 -22.10 39.05
C SER A 367 -41.41 -21.73 38.59
N VAL A 368 -41.82 -22.28 37.45
CA VAL A 368 -43.19 -22.13 36.92
C VAL A 368 -44.17 -22.93 37.80
N PRO A 369 -45.17 -22.29 38.45
CA PRO A 369 -46.14 -23.01 39.26
C PRO A 369 -47.03 -23.92 38.41
N ASP A 370 -47.45 -25.07 38.98
CA ASP A 370 -48.38 -25.98 38.32
C ASP A 370 -49.67 -25.26 37.86
N GLY A 371 -50.11 -25.56 36.63
CA GLY A 371 -51.32 -24.96 36.05
C GLY A 371 -51.15 -23.52 35.56
N THR A 372 -49.92 -23.00 35.53
CA THR A 372 -49.59 -21.70 34.95
C THR A 372 -49.36 -21.81 33.44
N SER A 373 -49.86 -20.83 32.69
CA SER A 373 -49.51 -20.62 31.29
C SER A 373 -49.22 -19.14 31.02
N PHE A 374 -48.63 -18.86 29.86
CA PHE A 374 -48.20 -17.53 29.46
C PHE A 374 -48.94 -17.04 28.23
N ARG A 375 -49.18 -15.74 28.15
CA ARG A 375 -49.68 -15.05 26.96
C ARG A 375 -48.79 -13.86 26.66
N PHE A 376 -48.53 -13.66 25.37
CA PHE A 376 -47.78 -12.53 24.86
C PHE A 376 -48.69 -11.59 24.07
N GLU A 377 -48.41 -10.30 24.14
CA GLU A 377 -49.07 -9.29 23.33
C GLU A 377 -48.04 -8.32 22.79
N LEU A 378 -48.18 -7.96 21.51
CA LEU A 378 -47.29 -7.04 20.85
C LEU A 378 -48.07 -5.82 20.36
N GLU A 379 -47.63 -4.64 20.77
CA GLU A 379 -48.17 -3.36 20.32
C GLU A 379 -47.20 -2.68 19.36
N GLY A 380 -47.70 -2.28 18.19
CA GLY A 380 -46.92 -1.66 17.11
C GLY A 380 -47.02 -2.45 15.81
N ASN A 381 -46.41 -1.93 14.74
CA ASN A 381 -46.45 -2.52 13.40
C ASN A 381 -45.07 -2.85 12.82
N ALA A 382 -43.99 -2.52 13.53
CA ALA A 382 -42.62 -2.74 13.09
C ALA A 382 -42.19 -4.21 13.28
N ALA A 383 -42.89 -4.99 14.11
CA ALA A 383 -42.73 -6.45 14.25
C ALA A 383 -44.09 -7.15 14.35
N ARG A 384 -44.08 -8.49 14.31
CA ARG A 384 -45.26 -9.32 14.59
C ARG A 384 -44.89 -10.60 15.35
N ILE A 385 -45.78 -11.06 16.21
CA ILE A 385 -45.70 -12.41 16.81
C ILE A 385 -46.08 -13.44 15.72
N GLU A 386 -45.20 -14.40 15.45
CA GLU A 386 -45.47 -15.52 14.53
C GLU A 386 -46.11 -16.69 15.26
N SER A 387 -45.54 -17.03 16.43
CA SER A 387 -45.96 -18.16 17.25
C SER A 387 -45.56 -17.92 18.69
N PHE A 388 -46.28 -18.56 19.62
CA PHE A 388 -45.88 -18.64 21.02
C PHE A 388 -46.31 -19.98 21.61
N ASP A 389 -45.54 -20.48 22.58
CA ASP A 389 -45.87 -21.65 23.39
C ASP A 389 -46.32 -21.17 24.77
N ALA A 390 -47.60 -21.36 25.06
CA ALA A 390 -48.19 -20.92 26.32
C ALA A 390 -47.71 -21.73 27.53
N ALA A 391 -47.25 -22.97 27.35
CA ALA A 391 -46.78 -23.82 28.45
C ALA A 391 -45.29 -23.55 28.75
N GLU A 392 -44.47 -23.48 27.70
CA GLU A 392 -43.03 -23.21 27.81
C GLU A 392 -42.72 -21.72 28.04
N GLY A 393 -43.70 -20.83 27.83
CA GLY A 393 -43.52 -19.40 28.03
C GLY A 393 -42.59 -18.77 27.01
N THR A 394 -42.65 -19.17 25.75
CA THR A 394 -41.80 -18.62 24.67
C THR A 394 -42.65 -17.98 23.57
N CYS A 395 -42.13 -16.95 22.91
CA CYS A 395 -42.78 -16.21 21.84
C CYS A 395 -41.77 -15.83 20.75
N THR A 396 -42.02 -16.22 19.51
CA THR A 396 -41.20 -15.87 18.35
C THR A 396 -41.77 -14.63 17.66
N VAL A 397 -40.93 -13.61 17.51
CA VAL A 397 -41.28 -12.33 16.89
C VAL A 397 -40.44 -12.11 15.63
N THR A 398 -41.09 -11.77 14.52
CA THR A 398 -40.43 -11.36 13.27
C THR A 398 -40.37 -9.83 13.19
N ALA A 399 -39.18 -9.28 12.98
CA ALA A 399 -38.97 -7.87 12.69
C ALA A 399 -39.26 -7.55 11.22
N LEU A 400 -40.16 -6.60 10.97
CA LEU A 400 -40.68 -6.27 9.63
C LEU A 400 -40.05 -4.98 9.05
N ALA A 401 -39.80 -4.00 9.91
CA ALA A 401 -39.21 -2.71 9.54
C ALA A 401 -38.59 -2.06 10.77
N GLU A 402 -37.70 -1.08 10.55
CA GLU A 402 -37.15 -0.25 11.62
C GLU A 402 -38.25 0.43 12.44
N GLY A 403 -38.07 0.50 13.76
CA GLY A 403 -39.03 1.12 14.67
C GLY A 403 -39.01 0.48 16.06
N VAL A 404 -39.93 0.90 16.92
CA VAL A 404 -40.05 0.37 18.29
C VAL A 404 -41.43 -0.27 18.46
N VAL A 405 -41.47 -1.46 19.04
CA VAL A 405 -42.69 -2.16 19.45
C VAL A 405 -42.67 -2.45 20.96
N THR A 406 -43.82 -2.66 21.57
CA THR A 406 -43.94 -3.02 22.99
C THR A 406 -44.37 -4.47 23.12
N LEU A 407 -43.59 -5.29 23.82
CA LEU A 407 -43.92 -6.67 24.16
C LEU A 407 -44.40 -6.75 25.60
N ARG A 408 -45.61 -7.28 25.81
CA ARG A 408 -46.20 -7.53 27.12
C ARG A 408 -46.27 -9.02 27.39
N LEU A 409 -45.89 -9.40 28.61
CA LEU A 409 -46.01 -10.74 29.15
C LEU A 409 -47.15 -10.78 30.17
N TYR A 410 -48.05 -11.75 29.99
CA TYR A 410 -49.11 -12.06 30.94
C TYR A 410 -48.95 -13.48 31.47
N VAL A 411 -49.13 -13.63 32.78
CA VAL A 411 -49.20 -14.92 33.46
C VAL A 411 -50.66 -15.25 33.69
N VAL A 412 -51.07 -16.45 33.28
CA VAL A 412 -52.42 -16.99 33.42
C VAL A 412 -52.38 -18.15 34.40
N ARG A 413 -53.01 -18.00 35.56
CA ARG A 413 -53.08 -19.05 36.59
C ARG A 413 -54.53 -19.23 37.03
N ASP A 414 -55.01 -20.46 37.04
CA ASP A 414 -56.39 -20.81 37.41
C ASP A 414 -57.47 -20.01 36.63
N GLY A 415 -57.13 -19.53 35.42
CA GLY A 415 -57.99 -18.70 34.57
C GLY A 415 -57.97 -17.20 34.88
N GLU A 416 -57.21 -16.75 35.88
CA GLU A 416 -56.91 -15.33 36.11
C GLU A 416 -55.66 -14.91 35.34
N GLU A 417 -55.77 -13.85 34.54
CA GLU A 417 -54.66 -13.25 33.79
C GLU A 417 -54.14 -12.01 34.52
N ARG A 418 -52.82 -11.91 34.64
CA ARG A 418 -52.13 -10.73 35.21
C ARG A 418 -50.95 -10.36 34.32
N GLU A 419 -50.80 -9.05 34.05
CA GLU A 419 -49.60 -8.53 33.38
C GLU A 419 -48.42 -8.71 34.33
N ALA A 420 -47.42 -9.48 33.88
CA ALA A 420 -46.24 -9.80 34.65
C ALA A 420 -45.07 -8.88 34.28
N ASP A 421 -44.91 -8.56 32.99
CA ASP A 421 -43.81 -7.72 32.54
C ASP A 421 -44.11 -7.00 31.21
N VAL A 422 -43.41 -5.89 30.97
CA VAL A 422 -43.49 -5.09 29.73
C VAL A 422 -42.09 -4.63 29.33
N ARG A 423 -41.71 -4.86 28.07
CA ARG A 423 -40.42 -4.43 27.48
C ARG A 423 -40.61 -3.82 26.09
N TYR A 424 -39.68 -2.96 25.70
CA TYR A 424 -39.62 -2.41 24.34
C TYR A 424 -38.66 -3.22 23.48
N ILE A 425 -39.03 -3.47 22.22
CA ILE A 425 -38.14 -4.04 21.21
C ILE A 425 -37.84 -2.94 20.19
N ARG A 426 -36.59 -2.50 20.14
CA ARG A 426 -36.05 -1.62 19.11
C ARG A 426 -35.55 -2.43 17.93
N ILE A 427 -36.13 -2.17 16.77
CA ILE A 427 -35.81 -2.82 15.52
C ILE A 427 -34.90 -1.89 14.72
N VAL A 428 -33.73 -2.40 14.38
CA VAL A 428 -32.63 -1.65 13.76
C VAL A 428 -32.25 -2.27 12.41
N ASN A 429 -31.46 -1.56 11.61
CA ASN A 429 -30.97 -2.12 10.36
C ASN A 429 -29.90 -3.18 10.64
N GLY A 430 -29.95 -4.31 9.92
CA GLY A 430 -29.06 -5.45 10.19
C GLY A 430 -27.80 -5.44 9.34
N TYR A 431 -26.85 -4.55 9.64
CA TYR A 431 -25.57 -4.54 8.92
C TYR A 431 -24.79 -5.83 9.11
N SER A 432 -24.07 -6.22 8.06
CA SER A 432 -23.20 -7.39 8.00
C SER A 432 -21.72 -7.03 7.85
N SER A 433 -21.41 -5.86 7.25
CA SER A 433 -20.06 -5.29 7.26
C SER A 433 -20.05 -3.84 6.80
N PHE A 434 -18.99 -3.11 7.18
CA PHE A 434 -18.61 -1.79 6.67
C PHE A 434 -17.26 -1.88 5.95
N VAL A 435 -17.11 -1.12 4.86
CA VAL A 435 -15.85 -1.03 4.11
C VAL A 435 -15.67 0.38 3.55
N PHE A 436 -14.52 0.99 3.75
CA PHE A 436 -14.12 2.17 2.97
C PHE A 436 -13.49 1.72 1.66
N SER A 437 -14.10 2.09 0.53
CA SER A 437 -13.62 1.73 -0.81
C SER A 437 -12.22 2.25 -1.13
N GLU A 438 -11.80 3.33 -0.47
CA GLU A 438 -10.46 3.91 -0.54
C GLU A 438 -9.37 2.89 -0.15
N ASN A 439 -9.66 1.96 0.76
CA ASN A 439 -8.71 0.91 1.15
C ASN A 439 -8.47 -0.13 0.03
N ALA A 440 -9.32 -0.16 -1.00
CA ALA A 440 -9.11 -1.03 -2.17
C ALA A 440 -7.98 -0.52 -3.06
N ALA A 441 -7.62 0.76 -3.00
CA ALA A 441 -6.53 1.31 -3.80
C ALA A 441 -5.17 1.17 -3.09
N THR A 442 -4.10 0.94 -3.87
CA THR A 442 -2.71 0.85 -3.39
C THR A 442 -2.11 2.16 -2.97
N TRP A 443 -2.67 3.29 -3.45
CA TRP A 443 -2.13 4.62 -3.21
C TRP A 443 -0.62 4.67 -3.46
N GLY A 444 -0.15 4.07 -4.55
CA GLY A 444 1.25 4.09 -4.95
C GLY A 444 2.21 3.36 -3.98
N ILE A 445 3.43 3.88 -3.84
CA ILE A 445 4.45 3.32 -2.94
C ILE A 445 4.18 3.74 -1.50
N GLY A 446 3.70 4.98 -1.30
CA GLY A 446 3.43 5.55 0.03
C GLY A 446 2.29 4.87 0.78
N GLY A 447 1.36 4.22 0.06
CA GLY A 447 0.34 3.35 0.65
C GLY A 447 -0.80 4.05 1.37
N VAL A 448 -0.81 5.38 1.44
CA VAL A 448 -1.78 6.19 2.18
C VAL A 448 -2.50 7.17 1.26
N TYR A 449 -3.81 7.29 1.47
CA TYR A 449 -4.66 8.24 0.77
C TYR A 449 -4.44 9.67 1.32
N ALA A 450 -4.18 10.64 0.45
CA ALA A 450 -4.11 12.05 0.79
C ALA A 450 -5.34 12.81 0.28
N ALA A 451 -5.84 13.74 1.09
CA ALA A 451 -7.05 14.50 0.81
C ALA A 451 -6.88 16.00 1.12
N GLY A 452 -7.07 16.84 0.11
CA GLY A 452 -6.98 18.30 0.22
C GLY A 452 -8.27 18.93 0.77
N GLY A 453 -8.16 20.06 1.47
CA GLY A 453 -9.31 20.83 1.96
C GLY A 453 -9.88 21.85 0.96
N LEU A 454 -9.25 22.01 -0.21
CA LEU A 454 -9.64 22.95 -1.25
C LEU A 454 -9.83 22.26 -2.61
N SER A 455 -10.69 22.80 -3.46
CA SER A 455 -10.74 22.52 -4.90
C SER A 455 -10.61 23.80 -5.72
N TYR A 456 -10.21 23.64 -6.98
CA TYR A 456 -10.21 24.72 -7.95
C TYR A 456 -11.45 24.66 -8.84
N ALA A 457 -12.33 25.67 -8.72
CA ALA A 457 -13.57 25.76 -9.47
C ALA A 457 -13.87 27.22 -9.86
N ASP A 458 -14.43 27.43 -11.05
CA ASP A 458 -14.84 28.75 -11.56
C ASP A 458 -13.75 29.85 -11.48
N GLY A 459 -12.48 29.46 -11.62
CA GLY A 459 -11.34 30.38 -11.58
C GLY A 459 -10.86 30.79 -10.18
N GLY A 460 -11.32 30.10 -9.13
CA GLY A 460 -10.92 30.35 -7.75
C GLY A 460 -10.81 29.07 -6.92
N TYR A 461 -10.37 29.24 -5.68
CA TYR A 461 -10.24 28.14 -4.71
C TYR A 461 -11.42 28.17 -3.74
N VAL A 462 -12.07 27.03 -3.57
CA VAL A 462 -13.21 26.87 -2.67
C VAL A 462 -12.93 25.73 -1.71
N ARG A 463 -13.50 25.81 -0.50
CA ARG A 463 -13.42 24.72 0.46
C ARG A 463 -14.14 23.49 -0.09
N GLU A 464 -13.52 22.33 0.06
CA GLU A 464 -14.07 21.05 -0.34
C GLU A 464 -14.26 20.14 0.88
N ASP A 465 -15.40 19.45 0.90
CA ASP A 465 -15.62 18.33 1.82
C ASP A 465 -15.50 17.05 0.99
N ILE A 466 -14.62 16.15 1.41
CA ILE A 466 -14.23 14.96 0.66
C ILE A 466 -15.25 13.86 0.93
N LEU A 467 -15.87 13.35 -0.12
CA LEU A 467 -16.77 12.21 -0.01
C LEU A 467 -15.96 10.96 0.35
N LEU A 468 -16.29 10.33 1.47
CA LEU A 468 -15.74 9.02 1.83
C LEU A 468 -16.62 7.91 1.24
N GLY A 469 -16.01 6.95 0.58
CA GLY A 469 -16.65 5.79 -0.02
C GLY A 469 -16.99 4.69 0.98
N LEU A 470 -17.64 5.05 2.10
CA LEU A 470 -18.16 4.09 3.06
C LEU A 470 -19.29 3.27 2.41
N GLN A 471 -19.04 1.99 2.22
CA GLN A 471 -20.02 1.00 1.79
C GLN A 471 -20.50 0.21 3.00
N THR A 472 -21.81 0.05 3.10
CA THR A 472 -22.46 -0.77 4.12
C THR A 472 -23.13 -1.95 3.45
N VAL A 473 -23.03 -3.14 4.06
CA VAL A 473 -23.67 -4.35 3.53
C VAL A 473 -24.80 -4.80 4.46
N TYR A 474 -25.94 -5.13 3.88
CA TYR A 474 -27.09 -5.73 4.54
C TYR A 474 -27.41 -7.08 3.91
N GLY A 475 -27.05 -8.18 4.58
CA GLY A 475 -27.08 -9.50 3.95
C GLY A 475 -26.15 -9.53 2.73
N THR A 476 -26.71 -9.56 1.51
CA THR A 476 -25.96 -9.45 0.23
C THR A 476 -26.09 -8.11 -0.46
N THR A 477 -26.90 -7.19 0.07
CA THR A 477 -27.14 -5.89 -0.57
C THR A 477 -26.12 -4.87 -0.09
N THR A 478 -25.27 -4.40 -1.01
CA THR A 478 -24.39 -3.26 -0.78
C THR A 478 -25.16 -1.95 -0.95
N SER A 479 -24.93 -1.00 -0.04
CA SER A 479 -25.46 0.36 -0.10
C SER A 479 -24.34 1.38 0.14
N SER A 480 -24.37 2.48 -0.61
CA SER A 480 -23.59 3.70 -0.33
C SER A 480 -24.44 4.82 0.26
N VAL A 481 -25.71 4.54 0.55
CA VAL A 481 -26.61 5.42 1.30
C VAL A 481 -26.60 4.94 2.74
N LEU A 482 -26.16 5.82 3.63
CA LEU A 482 -25.98 5.57 5.04
C LEU A 482 -27.27 5.85 5.81
N ALA A 483 -27.47 5.10 6.88
CA ALA A 483 -28.51 5.40 7.88
C ALA A 483 -27.86 6.09 9.10
N GLY A 484 -28.70 6.73 9.92
CA GLY A 484 -28.24 7.58 11.02
C GLY A 484 -27.80 6.83 12.29
N ASP A 485 -27.43 5.55 12.17
CA ASP A 485 -26.99 4.65 13.25
C ASP A 485 -25.48 4.33 13.17
N ILE A 486 -24.71 5.20 12.51
CA ILE A 486 -23.26 5.06 12.33
C ILE A 486 -22.53 6.16 13.09
N GLU A 487 -21.64 5.76 13.99
CA GLU A 487 -20.74 6.66 14.70
C GLU A 487 -19.41 6.83 13.97
N TYR A 488 -18.93 8.07 13.92
CA TYR A 488 -17.63 8.41 13.35
C TYR A 488 -16.69 8.92 14.43
N SER A 489 -15.45 8.42 14.41
CA SER A 489 -14.35 8.98 15.20
C SER A 489 -13.15 9.30 14.32
N VAL A 490 -12.36 10.29 14.76
CA VAL A 490 -11.12 10.72 14.13
C VAL A 490 -10.03 10.69 15.19
N SER A 491 -8.93 9.99 14.92
CA SER A 491 -7.79 9.86 15.85
C SER A 491 -7.21 11.20 16.34
N ASP A 492 -7.21 12.24 15.51
CA ASP A 492 -6.91 13.63 15.90
C ASP A 492 -7.97 14.60 15.34
N PRO A 493 -8.97 15.00 16.15
CA PRO A 493 -10.02 15.93 15.74
C PRO A 493 -9.55 17.36 15.43
N SER A 494 -8.28 17.71 15.71
CA SER A 494 -7.72 19.01 15.29
C SER A 494 -7.38 19.04 13.80
N LEU A 495 -7.13 17.87 13.21
CA LEU A 495 -6.71 17.72 11.81
C LEU A 495 -7.87 17.45 10.86
N ALA A 496 -8.95 16.80 11.33
CA ALA A 496 -10.12 16.57 10.51
C ALA A 496 -11.42 16.40 11.30
N GLN A 497 -12.53 16.57 10.58
CA GLN A 497 -13.89 16.28 11.05
C GLN A 497 -14.59 15.35 10.06
N VAL A 498 -15.36 14.39 10.56
CA VAL A 498 -16.25 13.56 9.74
C VAL A 498 -17.70 13.82 10.15
N TYR A 499 -18.59 13.90 9.16
CA TYR A 499 -20.03 14.04 9.40
C TYR A 499 -20.82 13.47 8.22
N GLU A 500 -22.08 13.13 8.48
CA GLU A 500 -23.01 12.70 7.46
C GLU A 500 -23.77 13.89 6.85
N ARG A 501 -23.94 13.88 5.53
CA ARG A 501 -24.82 14.80 4.79
C ARG A 501 -25.44 14.05 3.61
N ASP A 502 -26.75 14.17 3.45
CA ASP A 502 -27.49 13.53 2.35
C ASP A 502 -27.26 12.00 2.23
N GLY A 503 -27.16 11.30 3.37
CA GLY A 503 -26.93 9.86 3.43
C GLY A 503 -25.52 9.44 3.02
N LYS A 504 -24.53 10.32 3.14
CA LYS A 504 -23.13 10.09 2.77
C LYS A 504 -22.17 10.65 3.81
N ALA A 505 -21.05 9.98 4.02
CA ALA A 505 -20.00 10.44 4.92
C ALA A 505 -19.06 11.42 4.20
N TYR A 506 -18.77 12.54 4.85
CA TYR A 506 -17.84 13.54 4.35
C TYR A 506 -16.72 13.79 5.36
N LEU A 507 -15.48 13.78 4.87
CA LEU A 507 -14.29 14.22 5.57
C LEU A 507 -14.03 15.69 5.27
N ARG A 508 -13.81 16.49 6.31
CA ARG A 508 -13.35 17.86 6.21
C ARG A 508 -11.95 17.98 6.84
N PRO A 509 -10.91 18.18 6.04
CA PRO A 509 -9.60 18.58 6.56
C PRO A 509 -9.69 19.94 7.28
N THR A 510 -9.21 20.00 8.53
CA THR A 510 -9.11 21.23 9.34
C THR A 510 -7.68 21.58 9.72
N GLY A 511 -6.76 20.61 9.61
CA GLY A 511 -5.31 20.78 9.73
C GLY A 511 -4.57 19.89 8.71
N THR A 512 -3.24 19.90 8.76
CA THR A 512 -2.39 19.06 7.90
C THR A 512 -1.70 17.99 8.73
N GLY A 513 -1.87 16.73 8.36
CA GLY A 513 -1.30 15.57 9.04
C GLY A 513 -2.12 14.30 8.87
N ARG A 514 -1.60 13.19 9.39
CA ARG A 514 -2.20 11.86 9.28
C ARG A 514 -3.28 11.63 10.33
N VAL A 515 -4.43 11.10 9.92
CA VAL A 515 -5.51 10.66 10.81
C VAL A 515 -6.07 9.32 10.37
N THR A 516 -6.48 8.50 11.33
CA THR A 516 -7.41 7.38 11.11
C THR A 516 -8.83 7.87 11.37
N VAL A 517 -9.71 7.65 10.39
CA VAL A 517 -11.17 7.78 10.49
C VAL A 517 -11.75 6.39 10.74
N THR A 518 -12.62 6.25 11.74
CA THR A 518 -13.30 4.99 12.04
C THR A 518 -14.81 5.21 11.98
N ALA A 519 -15.51 4.33 11.26
CA ALA A 519 -16.96 4.20 11.25
C ALA A 519 -17.34 2.95 12.05
N SER A 520 -18.25 3.08 13.02
CA SER A 520 -18.74 1.98 13.86
C SER A 520 -20.26 1.98 13.85
N TRP A 521 -20.87 0.80 13.80
CA TRP A 521 -22.30 0.70 13.99
C TRP A 521 -22.64 0.86 15.48
N GLU A 522 -23.63 1.71 15.80
CA GLU A 522 -24.00 2.03 17.20
C GLU A 522 -24.40 0.80 18.03
N HIS A 523 -24.87 -0.28 17.39
CA HIS A 523 -25.40 -1.46 18.07
C HIS A 523 -24.44 -2.65 18.08
N THR A 524 -23.20 -2.48 17.61
CA THR A 524 -22.31 -3.62 17.40
C THR A 524 -21.96 -4.37 18.69
N ASP A 525 -21.82 -3.66 19.81
CA ASP A 525 -21.53 -4.26 21.12
C ASP A 525 -22.69 -5.14 21.62
N VAL A 526 -23.94 -4.75 21.34
CA VAL A 526 -25.12 -5.51 21.75
C VAL A 526 -25.23 -6.81 20.96
N PHE A 527 -24.96 -6.78 19.66
CA PHE A 527 -25.02 -7.96 18.80
C PHE A 527 -23.72 -8.78 18.80
N ASN A 528 -22.62 -8.25 19.34
CA ASN A 528 -21.29 -8.85 19.35
C ASN A 528 -20.82 -9.28 17.95
N ASP A 529 -21.00 -8.39 16.96
CA ASP A 529 -20.70 -8.62 15.55
C ASP A 529 -19.57 -7.75 14.98
N ASN A 530 -19.01 -6.84 15.79
CA ASN A 530 -17.84 -5.99 15.50
C ASN A 530 -17.89 -5.27 14.13
N ILE A 531 -19.04 -4.72 13.77
CA ILE A 531 -19.28 -4.00 12.51
C ILE A 531 -18.62 -2.63 12.56
N THR A 532 -17.37 -2.59 12.13
CA THR A 532 -16.53 -1.38 12.07
C THR A 532 -15.71 -1.35 10.78
N ALA A 533 -15.29 -0.15 10.37
CA ALA A 533 -14.31 0.05 9.31
C ALA A 533 -13.44 1.26 9.63
N SER A 534 -12.17 1.26 9.22
CA SER A 534 -11.32 2.45 9.31
C SER A 534 -10.62 2.79 8.00
N LEU A 535 -10.22 4.04 7.88
CA LEU A 535 -9.47 4.60 6.75
C LEU A 535 -8.38 5.53 7.29
N THR A 536 -7.14 5.28 6.89
CA THR A 536 -6.02 6.18 7.17
C THR A 536 -5.90 7.23 6.06
N VAL A 537 -5.87 8.51 6.44
CA VAL A 537 -5.84 9.65 5.51
C VAL A 537 -4.78 10.67 5.92
N ASP A 538 -3.97 11.12 4.96
CA ASP A 538 -3.14 12.32 5.08
C ASP A 538 -3.97 13.56 4.69
N CYS A 539 -4.48 14.27 5.69
CA CYS A 539 -5.25 15.49 5.49
C CYS A 539 -4.32 16.65 5.15
N VAL A 540 -4.73 17.50 4.19
CA VAL A 540 -3.98 18.70 3.79
C VAL A 540 -4.94 19.89 3.74
N ALA A 541 -5.10 20.60 4.86
CA ALA A 541 -6.16 21.62 5.02
C ALA A 541 -6.19 22.69 3.92
N ASP A 542 -5.02 23.21 3.54
CA ASP A 542 -4.87 24.20 2.47
C ASP A 542 -4.40 23.58 1.14
N GLY A 543 -4.43 22.25 1.03
CA GLY A 543 -4.08 21.52 -0.17
C GLY A 543 -5.22 21.54 -1.19
N VAL A 544 -4.87 21.71 -2.47
CA VAL A 544 -5.83 21.75 -3.57
C VAL A 544 -5.91 20.37 -4.20
N ASN A 545 -7.11 19.78 -4.20
CA ASN A 545 -7.41 18.58 -4.97
C ASN A 545 -7.41 18.91 -6.46
N VAL A 546 -6.52 18.28 -7.22
CA VAL A 546 -6.37 18.50 -8.66
C VAL A 546 -6.63 17.21 -9.42
N GLY A 547 -7.61 17.26 -10.33
CA GLY A 547 -8.00 16.15 -11.19
C GLY A 547 -7.70 16.38 -12.66
N ASP A 548 -7.17 17.56 -13.02
CA ASP A 548 -6.86 17.92 -14.40
C ASP A 548 -5.69 18.93 -14.49
N TYR A 549 -5.21 19.16 -15.72
CA TYR A 549 -4.11 20.08 -15.96
C TYR A 549 -4.43 21.53 -15.57
N THR A 550 -5.68 21.97 -15.71
CA THR A 550 -6.06 23.37 -15.43
C THR A 550 -5.94 23.67 -13.94
N SER A 551 -6.47 22.80 -13.10
CA SER A 551 -6.38 22.87 -11.64
C SER A 551 -4.94 22.71 -11.15
N LEU A 552 -4.16 21.79 -11.72
CA LEU A 552 -2.73 21.62 -11.41
C LEU A 552 -1.93 22.89 -11.74
N ALA A 553 -2.08 23.44 -12.94
CA ALA A 553 -1.36 24.64 -13.37
C ALA A 553 -1.74 25.87 -12.53
N ALA A 554 -3.01 26.01 -12.16
CA ALA A 554 -3.47 27.10 -11.30
C ALA A 554 -2.88 26.98 -9.88
N ALA A 555 -2.98 25.80 -9.26
CA ALA A 555 -2.51 25.54 -7.90
C ALA A 555 -0.99 25.75 -7.76
N THR A 556 -0.22 25.18 -8.68
CA THR A 556 1.25 25.32 -8.70
C THR A 556 1.69 26.76 -8.96
N GLU A 557 1.01 27.49 -9.85
CA GLU A 557 1.31 28.91 -10.09
C GLU A 557 1.08 29.76 -8.84
N ALA A 558 -0.03 29.51 -8.14
CA ALA A 558 -0.41 30.20 -6.91
C ALA A 558 0.40 29.74 -5.67
N GLY A 559 1.18 28.67 -5.76
CA GLY A 559 2.01 28.16 -4.66
C GLY A 559 1.24 27.37 -3.60
N TYR A 560 0.10 26.80 -3.96
CA TYR A 560 -0.63 25.87 -3.08
C TYR A 560 0.02 24.48 -3.08
N ALA A 561 -0.13 23.77 -1.95
CA ALA A 561 0.13 22.34 -1.92
C ALA A 561 -0.87 21.62 -2.85
N VAL A 562 -0.40 20.59 -3.54
CA VAL A 562 -1.15 19.86 -4.55
C VAL A 562 -1.50 18.47 -4.05
N VAL A 563 -2.76 18.05 -4.20
CA VAL A 563 -3.23 16.70 -3.91
C VAL A 563 -3.83 16.11 -5.19
N LEU A 564 -3.19 15.09 -5.77
CA LEU A 564 -3.69 14.49 -7.01
C LEU A 564 -4.91 13.59 -6.74
N THR A 565 -5.97 13.77 -7.50
CA THR A 565 -7.17 12.90 -7.47
C THR A 565 -7.32 12.05 -8.73
N ALA A 566 -6.58 12.36 -9.79
CA ALA A 566 -6.55 11.62 -11.04
C ALA A 566 -5.16 11.68 -11.68
N ASP A 567 -4.94 10.82 -12.67
CA ASP A 567 -3.79 10.91 -13.56
C ASP A 567 -3.94 12.13 -14.50
N ILE A 568 -2.87 12.89 -14.70
CA ILE A 568 -2.91 14.18 -15.40
C ILE A 568 -1.96 14.18 -16.60
N MET A 569 -2.52 14.43 -17.79
CA MET A 569 -1.75 14.80 -18.99
C MET A 569 -1.53 16.31 -19.01
N LEU A 570 -0.29 16.78 -19.18
CA LEU A 570 0.03 18.21 -19.22
C LEU A 570 -0.31 18.80 -20.59
N GLY A 571 -1.03 19.93 -20.59
CA GLY A 571 -1.42 20.62 -21.80
C GLY A 571 -2.57 19.94 -22.56
N GLU A 572 -2.65 20.18 -23.86
CA GLU A 572 -3.67 19.63 -24.76
C GLU A 572 -3.02 18.71 -25.79
N ASN A 573 -3.70 17.63 -26.19
CA ASN A 573 -3.22 16.76 -27.25
C ASN A 573 -3.17 17.52 -28.60
N GLN A 574 -1.97 17.62 -29.18
CA GLN A 574 -1.74 18.35 -30.43
C GLN A 574 -2.03 17.52 -31.69
N PHE A 575 -2.30 16.22 -31.59
CA PHE A 575 -2.50 15.33 -32.73
C PHE A 575 -4.00 15.07 -33.00
N GLY A 576 -4.36 14.99 -34.28
CA GLY A 576 -5.67 14.53 -34.75
C GLY A 576 -5.77 13.00 -34.72
N GLU A 577 -6.97 12.46 -34.98
CA GLU A 577 -7.19 11.01 -35.12
C GLU A 577 -6.40 10.39 -36.28
N ASP A 578 -5.96 11.23 -37.24
CA ASP A 578 -5.13 10.85 -38.38
C ASP A 578 -3.63 10.81 -38.06
N GLY A 579 -3.23 11.13 -36.82
CA GLY A 579 -1.85 11.16 -36.36
C GLY A 579 -1.07 12.41 -36.81
N PHE A 580 -1.72 13.39 -37.45
CA PHE A 580 -1.08 14.65 -37.84
C PHE A 580 -1.34 15.76 -36.83
N LEU A 581 -0.46 16.76 -36.82
CA LEU A 581 -0.65 17.95 -35.98
C LEU A 581 -1.94 18.70 -36.35
N ARG A 582 -2.70 19.09 -35.33
CA ARG A 582 -3.90 19.90 -35.47
C ARG A 582 -3.55 21.29 -36.03
N PRO A 583 -4.39 21.88 -36.91
CA PRO A 583 -4.19 23.24 -37.38
C PRO A 583 -4.16 24.24 -36.21
N GLY A 584 -3.14 25.09 -36.16
CA GLY A 584 -2.99 26.10 -35.11
C GLY A 584 -2.39 25.59 -33.80
N ALA A 585 -1.78 24.39 -33.80
CA ALA A 585 -1.02 23.88 -32.66
C ALA A 585 0.01 24.92 -32.16
N ASP A 586 -0.04 25.22 -30.87
CA ASP A 586 0.85 26.15 -30.19
C ASP A 586 1.12 25.64 -28.77
N LEU A 587 2.35 25.16 -28.58
CA LEU A 587 2.82 24.64 -27.29
C LEU A 587 3.47 25.72 -26.42
N THR A 588 3.71 26.93 -26.94
CA THR A 588 4.39 27.98 -26.18
C THR A 588 3.60 28.46 -24.96
N LYS A 589 2.28 28.28 -24.97
CA LYS A 589 1.38 28.58 -23.84
C LYS A 589 1.52 27.63 -22.64
N TYR A 590 2.19 26.47 -22.81
CA TYR A 590 2.34 25.45 -21.77
C TYR A 590 3.72 25.42 -21.13
N VAL A 591 4.64 26.27 -21.61
CA VAL A 591 6.00 26.35 -21.08
C VAL A 591 6.30 27.75 -20.58
N LYS A 592 7.19 27.81 -19.59
CA LYS A 592 7.82 29.02 -19.09
C LYS A 592 9.31 28.93 -19.33
N GLN A 593 10.02 30.04 -19.15
CA GLN A 593 11.46 30.12 -19.38
C GLN A 593 12.20 30.46 -18.09
N LEU A 594 13.39 29.87 -17.93
CA LEU A 594 14.39 30.33 -16.97
C LEU A 594 15.74 30.46 -17.68
N GLU A 595 16.57 31.39 -17.21
CA GLU A 595 17.98 31.47 -17.62
C GLU A 595 18.71 30.17 -17.23
N THR A 596 19.59 29.70 -18.11
CA THR A 596 20.38 28.49 -17.87
C THR A 596 21.25 28.65 -16.63
N THR A 597 21.27 27.60 -15.79
CA THR A 597 22.18 27.48 -14.65
C THR A 597 23.51 26.84 -15.04
N ALA A 598 23.57 26.18 -16.21
CA ALA A 598 24.84 25.73 -16.77
C ALA A 598 25.68 26.91 -17.29
N ASP A 599 27.00 26.73 -17.29
CA ASP A 599 27.97 27.70 -17.82
C ASP A 599 27.62 28.12 -19.25
N TRP A 600 27.42 29.42 -19.44
CA TRP A 600 27.01 30.03 -20.70
C TRP A 600 28.12 30.85 -21.37
N THR A 601 29.38 30.74 -20.90
CA THR A 601 30.55 31.48 -21.42
C THR A 601 30.70 31.33 -22.93
N TYR A 602 30.42 30.15 -23.49
CA TYR A 602 30.42 29.92 -24.94
C TYR A 602 29.48 30.87 -25.71
N TYR A 603 28.29 31.14 -25.16
CA TYR A 603 27.33 32.07 -25.73
C TYR A 603 27.78 33.53 -25.53
N ALA A 604 28.31 33.86 -24.35
CA ALA A 604 28.88 35.17 -24.06
C ALA A 604 29.99 35.55 -25.04
N ASN A 605 30.91 34.61 -25.32
CA ASN A 605 32.00 34.77 -26.28
C ASN A 605 31.51 35.06 -27.71
N ARG A 606 30.30 34.60 -28.05
CA ARG A 606 29.64 34.84 -29.33
C ARG A 606 28.85 36.15 -29.36
N GLY A 607 28.84 36.90 -28.26
CA GLY A 607 28.04 38.11 -28.09
C GLY A 607 26.54 37.83 -28.05
N LEU A 608 26.15 36.64 -27.60
CA LEU A 608 24.74 36.25 -27.45
C LEU A 608 24.25 36.57 -26.02
N GLU A 609 22.94 36.76 -25.89
CA GLU A 609 22.30 36.92 -24.57
C GLU A 609 22.35 35.62 -23.77
N HIS A 610 22.19 35.73 -22.46
CA HIS A 610 22.10 34.59 -21.54
C HIS A 610 21.00 33.64 -22.03
N PRO A 611 21.34 32.39 -22.42
CA PRO A 611 20.35 31.47 -22.95
C PRO A 611 19.29 31.08 -21.91
N THR A 612 18.10 30.75 -22.37
CA THR A 612 17.03 30.21 -21.53
C THR A 612 16.71 28.77 -21.90
N VAL A 613 16.29 27.99 -20.91
CA VAL A 613 15.64 26.69 -21.11
C VAL A 613 14.16 26.77 -20.78
N ASN A 614 13.35 25.92 -21.41
CA ASN A 614 11.92 25.85 -21.14
C ASN A 614 11.64 24.93 -19.95
N TYR A 615 10.60 25.24 -19.16
CA TYR A 615 10.02 24.33 -18.18
C TYR A 615 8.49 24.28 -18.22
N VAL A 616 7.88 23.16 -17.80
CA VAL A 616 6.41 22.98 -17.84
C VAL A 616 5.75 23.33 -16.50
N ILE A 617 6.11 22.63 -15.42
CA ILE A 617 5.53 22.83 -14.09
C ILE A 617 6.65 23.15 -13.08
N GLU A 618 6.38 24.11 -12.20
CA GLU A 618 7.21 24.39 -11.03
C GLU A 618 6.42 24.04 -9.76
N PHE A 619 6.97 23.16 -8.92
CA PHE A 619 6.43 22.89 -7.60
C PHE A 619 7.04 23.87 -6.60
N LYS A 620 6.21 24.80 -6.12
CA LYS A 620 6.57 25.82 -5.11
C LYS A 620 6.18 25.39 -3.69
N ASN A 621 5.50 24.26 -3.56
CA ASN A 621 4.94 23.73 -2.34
C ASN A 621 4.79 22.20 -2.49
N ASP A 622 4.42 21.56 -1.40
CA ASP A 622 4.28 20.12 -1.27
C ASP A 622 3.35 19.48 -2.32
N VAL A 623 3.71 18.28 -2.76
CA VAL A 623 2.93 17.46 -3.68
C VAL A 623 2.58 16.14 -3.00
N TYR A 624 1.30 15.80 -3.00
CA TYR A 624 0.74 14.53 -2.55
C TYR A 624 0.16 13.80 -3.76
N GLY A 625 0.88 12.80 -4.25
CA GLY A 625 0.60 12.20 -5.54
C GLY A 625 -0.45 11.09 -5.55
N ASN A 626 -0.79 10.48 -4.40
CA ASN A 626 -1.75 9.36 -4.33
C ASN A 626 -1.42 8.18 -5.29
N GLY A 627 -0.16 8.01 -5.67
CA GLY A 627 0.30 7.05 -6.67
C GLY A 627 -0.10 7.39 -8.12
N LYS A 628 -0.65 8.57 -8.38
CA LYS A 628 -1.07 9.04 -9.71
C LYS A 628 0.09 9.59 -10.52
N PHE A 629 -0.07 9.61 -11.84
CA PHE A 629 0.92 10.16 -12.74
C PHE A 629 0.64 11.60 -13.17
N ILE A 630 1.71 12.34 -13.44
CA ILE A 630 1.70 13.58 -14.22
C ILE A 630 2.62 13.36 -15.42
N ASP A 631 2.07 13.52 -16.63
CA ASP A 631 2.73 13.12 -17.88
C ASP A 631 2.76 14.26 -18.91
N ALA A 632 3.95 14.55 -19.44
CA ALA A 632 4.19 15.63 -20.38
C ALA A 632 4.12 15.23 -21.87
N ASP A 633 3.67 14.02 -22.20
CA ASP A 633 3.64 13.48 -23.57
C ASP A 633 3.02 14.43 -24.61
N TYR A 634 1.90 15.08 -24.29
CA TYR A 634 1.23 16.03 -25.20
C TYR A 634 2.08 17.24 -25.59
N ILE A 635 3.10 17.56 -24.80
CA ILE A 635 4.05 18.65 -25.04
C ILE A 635 5.33 18.10 -25.69
N THR A 636 5.85 16.98 -25.19
CA THR A 636 7.18 16.46 -25.58
C THR A 636 7.18 15.63 -26.86
N GLN A 637 6.04 15.05 -27.26
CA GLN A 637 5.91 14.29 -28.51
C GLN A 637 5.94 15.14 -29.78
N VAL A 638 5.71 16.45 -29.67
CA VAL A 638 5.93 17.35 -30.80
C VAL A 638 7.42 17.65 -30.88
N THR A 639 8.19 16.66 -31.33
CA THR A 639 9.64 16.75 -31.47
C THR A 639 10.02 17.70 -32.61
N PRO A 640 11.29 18.16 -32.68
CA PRO A 640 11.77 18.94 -33.81
C PRO A 640 11.66 18.21 -35.16
N ALA A 641 11.65 16.87 -35.17
CA ALA A 641 11.45 16.06 -36.36
C ALA A 641 9.98 16.07 -36.83
N VAL A 642 9.03 16.15 -35.90
CA VAL A 642 7.59 16.32 -36.21
C VAL A 642 7.32 17.74 -36.71
N SER A 643 7.74 18.76 -35.96
CA SER A 643 7.61 20.17 -36.36
C SER A 643 8.54 21.08 -35.57
N SER A 644 9.63 21.53 -36.19
CA SER A 644 10.60 22.44 -35.58
C SER A 644 10.06 23.82 -35.20
N SER A 645 8.95 24.27 -35.82
CA SER A 645 8.31 25.56 -35.51
C SER A 645 7.32 25.50 -34.36
N VAL A 646 6.76 24.32 -34.05
CA VAL A 646 5.79 24.12 -32.95
C VAL A 646 6.48 23.54 -31.71
N SER A 647 7.51 22.70 -31.92
CA SER A 647 8.27 22.08 -30.85
C SER A 647 8.86 23.12 -29.90
N VAL A 648 8.57 22.95 -28.61
CA VAL A 648 9.11 23.76 -27.51
C VAL A 648 10.29 23.07 -26.82
N PHE A 649 10.43 21.76 -26.98
CA PHE A 649 11.51 20.98 -26.44
C PHE A 649 12.45 20.59 -27.59
N LYS A 650 13.53 21.38 -27.74
CA LYS A 650 14.44 21.30 -28.89
C LYS A 650 15.73 20.53 -28.62
N GLY A 651 15.80 19.89 -27.45
CA GLY A 651 17.02 19.32 -26.90
C GLY A 651 17.87 20.36 -26.15
N PRO A 652 19.03 19.93 -25.65
CA PRO A 652 19.85 20.71 -24.73
C PRO A 652 20.62 21.82 -25.40
N LEU A 653 20.97 22.82 -24.58
CA LEU A 653 21.91 23.87 -24.94
C LEU A 653 23.29 23.27 -25.26
N ASP A 654 24.09 24.00 -26.01
CA ASP A 654 25.47 23.61 -26.31
C ASP A 654 26.38 24.13 -25.20
N PHE A 655 27.11 23.24 -24.52
CA PHE A 655 28.25 23.64 -23.69
C PHE A 655 29.32 24.28 -24.59
N VAL A 656 29.67 23.59 -25.68
CA VAL A 656 30.51 24.09 -26.77
C VAL A 656 30.12 23.41 -28.07
N ALA A 657 30.33 24.08 -29.21
CA ALA A 657 30.08 23.47 -30.52
C ALA A 657 31.10 23.89 -31.59
N ILE A 658 31.34 22.97 -32.52
CA ILE A 658 31.94 23.24 -33.83
C ILE A 658 30.78 23.31 -34.82
N GLN A 659 30.44 24.52 -35.24
CA GLN A 659 29.28 24.82 -36.10
C GLN A 659 29.12 23.80 -37.25
N GLY A 660 27.99 23.10 -37.27
CA GLY A 660 27.64 22.12 -38.30
C GLY A 660 28.43 20.81 -38.28
N THR A 661 29.31 20.59 -37.30
CA THR A 661 30.13 19.37 -37.18
C THR A 661 29.85 18.60 -35.90
N ALA A 662 30.01 19.23 -34.74
CA ALA A 662 29.92 18.58 -33.44
C ALA A 662 29.41 19.53 -32.35
N ALA A 663 28.70 19.01 -31.36
CA ALA A 663 28.26 19.77 -30.19
C ALA A 663 28.36 18.92 -28.91
N VAL A 664 28.93 19.50 -27.86
CA VAL A 664 28.86 18.98 -26.49
C VAL A 664 27.72 19.68 -25.80
N LYS A 665 26.88 18.93 -25.09
CA LYS A 665 25.62 19.43 -24.54
C LYS A 665 25.74 19.86 -23.08
N ALA A 666 24.91 20.84 -22.71
CA ALA A 666 24.79 21.42 -21.38
C ALA A 666 23.39 21.11 -20.81
N GLN A 667 22.77 22.09 -20.15
CA GLN A 667 21.43 21.96 -19.59
C GLN A 667 20.36 21.76 -20.67
N ASP A 668 19.38 20.90 -20.38
CA ASP A 668 18.21 20.66 -21.22
C ASP A 668 16.96 21.38 -20.68
N ASN A 669 15.89 21.35 -21.45
CA ASN A 669 14.55 21.74 -21.03
C ASN A 669 14.06 20.81 -19.91
N ILE A 670 13.12 21.29 -19.11
CA ILE A 670 12.74 20.70 -17.84
C ILE A 670 11.24 20.40 -17.83
N VAL A 671 10.82 19.22 -17.42
CA VAL A 671 9.38 18.97 -17.28
C VAL A 671 8.89 19.52 -15.94
N PHE A 672 9.49 19.04 -14.84
CA PHE A 672 9.16 19.42 -13.47
C PHE A 672 10.35 20.10 -12.80
N LEU A 673 10.10 21.22 -12.13
CA LEU A 673 11.13 22.08 -11.54
C LEU A 673 10.84 22.34 -10.06
N VAL A 674 11.87 22.29 -9.22
CA VAL A 674 11.82 22.74 -7.81
C VAL A 674 12.89 23.79 -7.56
N ARG A 675 12.46 24.97 -7.10
CA ARG A 675 13.35 26.09 -6.72
C ARG A 675 13.01 26.71 -5.36
N THR A 676 12.06 26.12 -4.65
CA THR A 676 11.62 26.57 -3.33
C THR A 676 12.11 25.57 -2.30
N ASP A 677 12.73 26.05 -1.23
CA ASP A 677 13.22 25.20 -0.15
C ASP A 677 12.07 24.55 0.62
N GLY A 678 12.31 23.35 1.13
CA GLY A 678 11.40 22.60 2.00
C GLY A 678 10.26 21.89 1.26
N VAL A 679 10.24 21.89 -0.07
CA VAL A 679 9.22 21.16 -0.85
C VAL A 679 9.41 19.66 -0.69
N VAL A 680 8.32 18.96 -0.36
CA VAL A 680 8.26 17.50 -0.37
C VAL A 680 7.36 17.01 -1.50
N ILE A 681 7.97 16.31 -2.46
CA ILE A 681 7.27 15.60 -3.54
C ILE A 681 7.07 14.15 -3.08
N ASP A 682 5.83 13.75 -2.85
CA ASP A 682 5.51 12.46 -2.24
C ASP A 682 4.55 11.67 -3.11
N ASN A 683 4.89 10.39 -3.31
CA ASN A 683 3.99 9.39 -3.84
C ASN A 683 3.39 9.71 -5.22
N VAL A 684 4.20 10.29 -6.13
CA VAL A 684 3.79 10.68 -7.48
C VAL A 684 4.61 9.94 -8.54
N VAL A 685 4.01 9.72 -9.71
CA VAL A 685 4.71 9.23 -10.91
C VAL A 685 4.93 10.39 -11.87
N LEU A 686 6.16 10.87 -12.01
CA LEU A 686 6.53 11.96 -12.91
C LEU A 686 7.08 11.39 -14.23
N ARG A 687 6.46 11.76 -15.34
CA ARG A 687 6.81 11.27 -16.69
C ARG A 687 7.15 12.41 -17.63
N GLY A 688 8.30 12.30 -18.30
CA GLY A 688 8.63 13.20 -19.41
C GLY A 688 7.84 12.91 -20.68
N CYS A 689 7.46 11.66 -20.90
CA CYS A 689 6.48 11.23 -21.89
C CYS A 689 5.86 9.89 -21.48
N SER A 690 4.81 9.47 -22.18
CA SER A 690 4.15 8.19 -21.92
C SER A 690 5.01 7.01 -22.36
N ASP A 691 4.87 5.87 -21.67
CA ASP A 691 5.60 4.64 -22.01
C ASP A 691 5.31 4.19 -23.45
N ASP A 692 4.04 4.26 -23.87
CA ASP A 692 3.59 3.88 -25.22
C ASP A 692 4.35 4.63 -26.33
N SER A 693 4.78 5.86 -26.04
CA SER A 693 5.50 6.70 -26.98
C SER A 693 6.98 6.35 -27.12
N LEU A 694 7.47 5.35 -26.37
CA LEU A 694 8.83 4.84 -26.46
C LEU A 694 8.95 3.61 -27.35
N TYR A 695 7.85 3.10 -27.89
CA TYR A 695 7.87 1.87 -28.68
C TYR A 695 7.76 2.13 -30.17
N GLU A 696 8.71 1.57 -30.92
CA GLU A 696 8.73 1.55 -32.39
C GLU A 696 8.88 0.09 -32.84
N ASP A 697 7.99 -0.39 -33.72
CA ASP A 697 7.95 -1.78 -34.19
C ASP A 697 7.94 -2.85 -33.06
N GLY A 698 7.33 -2.51 -31.92
CA GLY A 698 7.24 -3.41 -30.76
C GLY A 698 8.57 -3.57 -30.00
N GLN A 699 9.52 -2.67 -30.20
CA GLN A 699 10.74 -2.57 -29.38
C GLN A 699 10.82 -1.19 -28.74
N MET A 700 11.36 -1.15 -27.52
CA MET A 700 11.65 0.13 -26.87
C MET A 700 12.80 0.83 -27.59
N ASN A 701 12.64 2.09 -27.94
CA ASN A 701 13.63 2.91 -28.62
C ASN A 701 13.94 4.17 -27.79
N LEU A 702 15.03 4.14 -27.01
CA LEU A 702 15.42 5.27 -26.17
C LEU A 702 15.76 6.54 -26.96
N SER A 703 16.03 6.46 -28.27
CA SER A 703 16.29 7.67 -29.07
C SER A 703 15.08 8.61 -29.18
N LEU A 704 13.87 8.11 -28.91
CA LEU A 704 12.65 8.92 -28.81
C LEU A 704 12.68 9.90 -27.64
N LEU A 705 13.59 9.68 -26.68
CA LEU A 705 13.83 10.57 -25.54
C LEU A 705 14.86 11.69 -25.81
N ASN A 706 15.47 11.74 -27.01
CA ASN A 706 16.56 12.69 -27.32
C ASN A 706 16.21 14.17 -27.08
N THR A 707 14.92 14.52 -27.16
CA THR A 707 14.43 15.88 -26.96
C THR A 707 13.45 16.02 -25.80
N THR A 708 13.19 14.97 -25.03
CA THR A 708 12.19 15.00 -23.94
C THR A 708 12.63 15.82 -22.73
N GLY A 709 13.93 16.16 -22.64
CA GLY A 709 14.47 16.99 -21.57
C GLY A 709 14.72 16.23 -20.26
N THR A 710 15.01 16.98 -19.20
CA THR A 710 15.09 16.49 -17.83
C THR A 710 13.69 16.33 -17.26
N VAL A 711 13.35 15.17 -16.68
CA VAL A 711 12.02 14.97 -16.08
C VAL A 711 11.88 15.84 -14.82
N LEU A 712 12.79 15.70 -13.86
CA LEU A 712 12.76 16.45 -12.60
C LEU A 712 14.09 17.16 -12.36
N GLU A 713 14.04 18.49 -12.22
CA GLU A 713 15.20 19.30 -11.90
C GLU A 713 15.06 19.99 -10.54
N LEU A 714 16.07 19.79 -9.69
CA LEU A 714 16.09 20.17 -8.28
C LEU A 714 17.18 21.22 -8.07
N MET A 715 16.76 22.44 -7.69
CA MET A 715 17.61 23.62 -7.54
C MET A 715 17.43 24.30 -6.17
N ALA A 716 16.96 23.56 -5.17
CA ALA A 716 16.66 24.02 -3.81
C ALA A 716 16.68 22.83 -2.84
N ASP A 717 16.63 23.11 -1.54
CA ASP A 717 16.57 22.06 -0.52
C ASP A 717 15.21 21.36 -0.59
N CYS A 718 15.18 20.05 -0.86
CA CYS A 718 13.91 19.35 -1.07
C CYS A 718 14.01 17.84 -0.85
N ARG A 719 12.86 17.21 -0.63
CA ARG A 719 12.73 15.76 -0.52
C ARG A 719 11.81 15.23 -1.61
N VAL A 720 12.19 14.11 -2.21
CA VAL A 720 11.35 13.34 -3.12
C VAL A 720 11.21 11.95 -2.53
N ILE A 721 10.00 11.55 -2.17
CA ILE A 721 9.77 10.30 -1.43
C ILE A 721 8.68 9.47 -2.11
N ASN A 722 8.76 8.14 -1.98
CA ASN A 722 7.72 7.21 -2.44
C ASN A 722 7.35 7.36 -3.94
N SER A 723 8.24 7.96 -4.75
CA SER A 723 7.89 8.46 -6.08
C SER A 723 8.59 7.70 -7.20
N ARG A 724 8.01 7.77 -8.39
CA ARG A 724 8.60 7.23 -9.62
C ARG A 724 8.93 8.37 -10.58
N ILE A 725 10.12 8.35 -11.17
CA ILE A 725 10.55 9.36 -12.14
C ILE A 725 11.06 8.65 -13.39
N MET A 726 10.49 8.96 -14.54
CA MET A 726 10.81 8.21 -15.76
C MET A 726 10.62 8.96 -17.08
N ASN A 727 11.20 8.38 -18.13
CA ASN A 727 11.00 8.75 -19.53
C ASN A 727 11.49 10.17 -19.85
N GLY A 728 12.76 10.44 -19.56
CA GLY A 728 13.44 11.68 -19.98
C GLY A 728 14.71 11.42 -20.76
N ARG A 729 15.29 12.49 -21.30
CA ARG A 729 16.70 12.45 -21.71
C ARG A 729 17.57 12.18 -20.47
N THR A 730 17.27 12.91 -19.40
CA THR A 730 17.73 12.68 -18.03
C THR A 730 16.53 12.51 -17.10
N GLY A 731 16.57 11.57 -16.16
CA GLY A 731 15.50 11.40 -15.16
C GLY A 731 15.50 12.56 -14.16
N VAL A 732 16.52 12.62 -13.31
CA VAL A 732 16.66 13.63 -12.24
C VAL A 732 17.96 14.42 -12.41
N ARG A 733 17.92 15.74 -12.23
CA ARG A 733 19.10 16.63 -12.23
C ARG A 733 19.19 17.47 -10.94
N ALA A 734 20.35 17.51 -10.27
CA ALA A 734 20.62 18.38 -9.10
C ALA A 734 22.01 19.06 -9.18
N PHE A 735 22.06 20.39 -9.34
CA PHE A 735 23.30 21.12 -9.73
C PHE A 735 23.64 22.37 -8.90
N GLY A 736 22.97 22.58 -7.76
CA GLY A 736 23.13 23.79 -6.93
C GLY A 736 21.98 24.79 -7.13
N ARG A 737 21.97 25.84 -6.31
CA ARG A 737 20.84 26.75 -6.16
C ARG A 737 20.56 27.59 -7.42
N TYR A 738 19.27 27.82 -7.69
CA TYR A 738 18.85 28.74 -8.75
C TYR A 738 19.15 30.21 -8.41
N GLY A 739 19.29 31.06 -9.44
CA GLY A 739 19.46 32.51 -9.29
C GLY A 739 20.91 32.95 -9.13
N ILE A 740 21.84 32.02 -9.28
CA ILE A 740 23.28 32.23 -9.25
C ILE A 740 23.81 32.28 -10.68
N ASP A 741 24.56 33.33 -11.03
CA ASP A 741 25.27 33.35 -12.31
C ASP A 741 26.43 32.34 -12.25
N PRO A 742 26.45 31.32 -13.12
CA PRO A 742 27.48 30.28 -13.09
C PRO A 742 28.89 30.81 -13.41
N VAL A 743 29.00 32.01 -14.02
CA VAL A 743 30.28 32.63 -14.34
C VAL A 743 30.85 33.35 -13.13
N THR A 744 31.89 32.75 -12.53
CA THR A 744 32.63 33.34 -11.40
C THR A 744 33.38 34.60 -11.83
N SER A 745 33.26 35.68 -11.06
CA SER A 745 34.00 36.93 -11.25
C SER A 745 34.26 37.67 -9.93
N ASP A 746 35.10 38.70 -9.93
CA ASP A 746 35.31 39.55 -8.74
C ASP A 746 34.01 40.17 -8.20
N SER A 747 33.04 40.41 -9.09
CA SER A 747 31.71 40.94 -8.75
C SER A 747 30.67 39.87 -8.43
N ASN A 748 30.98 38.59 -8.68
CA ASN A 748 30.12 37.43 -8.43
C ASN A 748 30.99 36.29 -7.86
N PRO A 749 31.52 36.46 -6.63
CA PRO A 749 32.27 35.40 -5.96
C PRO A 749 31.33 34.24 -5.57
N VAL A 750 31.91 33.07 -5.34
CA VAL A 750 31.15 31.91 -4.86
C VAL A 750 30.90 32.03 -3.36
N ASP A 751 29.65 31.81 -2.96
CA ASP A 751 29.23 31.68 -1.56
C ASP A 751 28.72 30.25 -1.32
N ALA A 752 29.62 29.36 -0.89
CA ALA A 752 29.27 27.94 -0.81
C ALA A 752 28.18 27.62 0.22
N GLU A 753 28.05 28.42 1.29
CA GLU A 753 26.98 28.24 2.28
C GLU A 753 25.62 28.65 1.68
N ALA A 754 25.55 29.79 1.01
CA ALA A 754 24.30 30.30 0.44
C ALA A 754 23.86 29.59 -0.86
N GLU A 755 24.81 29.05 -1.62
CA GLU A 755 24.55 28.40 -2.92
C GLU A 755 24.29 26.90 -2.82
N ARG A 756 24.59 26.29 -1.67
CA ARG A 756 24.41 24.86 -1.45
C ARG A 756 22.94 24.46 -1.51
N ILE A 757 22.71 23.27 -2.03
CA ILE A 757 21.43 22.57 -1.92
C ILE A 757 21.61 21.19 -1.28
N ASP A 758 20.64 20.81 -0.46
CA ASP A 758 20.50 19.51 0.16
C ASP A 758 19.25 18.80 -0.37
N VAL A 759 19.46 17.76 -1.17
CA VAL A 759 18.40 17.01 -1.84
C VAL A 759 18.39 15.57 -1.36
N SER A 760 17.22 15.01 -1.07
CA SER A 760 17.07 13.57 -0.81
C SER A 760 16.01 12.93 -1.70
N LEU A 761 16.33 11.74 -2.22
CA LEU A 761 15.37 10.81 -2.80
C LEU A 761 15.29 9.58 -1.91
N GLU A 762 14.11 9.26 -1.40
CA GLU A 762 13.89 8.16 -0.46
C GLU A 762 12.78 7.23 -0.96
N SER A 763 13.03 5.92 -1.00
CA SER A 763 12.03 4.95 -1.46
C SER A 763 11.50 5.25 -2.87
N CYS A 764 12.38 5.76 -3.74
CA CYS A 764 12.07 6.14 -5.10
C CYS A 764 12.54 5.11 -6.12
N ILE A 765 11.84 5.08 -7.26
CA ILE A 765 12.25 4.31 -8.43
C ILE A 765 12.47 5.28 -9.58
N VAL A 766 13.71 5.42 -10.03
CA VAL A 766 14.05 6.22 -11.22
C VAL A 766 14.36 5.28 -12.36
N SER A 767 13.61 5.37 -13.45
CA SER A 767 13.70 4.39 -14.52
C SER A 767 13.62 5.01 -15.91
N THR A 768 14.20 4.33 -16.89
CA THR A 768 14.10 4.69 -18.30
C THR A 768 14.56 6.13 -18.60
N ALA A 769 15.83 6.27 -18.98
CA ALA A 769 16.35 7.55 -19.47
C ALA A 769 17.25 7.36 -20.70
N ARG A 770 17.29 8.33 -21.61
CA ARG A 770 18.21 8.29 -22.76
C ARG A 770 19.66 8.26 -22.30
N GLU A 771 20.02 9.05 -21.30
CA GLU A 771 21.40 9.22 -20.85
C GLU A 771 21.56 8.73 -19.42
N PHE A 772 21.03 9.49 -18.46
CA PHE A 772 21.23 9.30 -17.03
C PHE A 772 19.90 9.20 -16.30
N LEU A 773 19.80 8.27 -15.36
CA LEU A 773 18.65 8.22 -14.45
C LEU A 773 18.77 9.36 -13.44
N VAL A 774 19.96 9.52 -12.86
CA VAL A 774 20.29 10.61 -11.94
C VAL A 774 21.54 11.32 -12.42
N LYS A 775 21.51 12.65 -12.43
CA LYS A 775 22.64 13.48 -12.83
C LYS A 775 22.87 14.55 -11.77
N LEU A 776 24.10 14.68 -11.28
CA LEU A 776 24.45 15.69 -10.29
C LEU A 776 25.77 16.39 -10.61
N GLY A 777 25.94 17.60 -10.10
CA GLY A 777 27.12 18.42 -10.32
C GLY A 777 27.00 19.76 -9.62
N THR A 778 27.73 20.75 -10.12
CA THR A 778 27.68 22.13 -9.61
C THR A 778 27.63 23.14 -10.74
N ASN A 779 26.96 24.28 -10.50
CA ASN A 779 26.91 25.40 -11.44
C ASN A 779 28.16 26.30 -11.37
N ARG A 780 29.14 26.01 -10.49
CA ARG A 780 30.33 26.84 -10.27
C ARG A 780 31.60 26.09 -10.63
N LYS A 781 32.60 26.85 -11.09
CA LYS A 781 33.96 26.36 -11.31
C LYS A 781 35.00 27.40 -10.89
N VAL A 782 36.18 26.90 -10.54
CA VAL A 782 37.43 27.66 -10.59
C VAL A 782 37.92 27.60 -12.03
N ARG A 783 37.95 28.76 -12.68
CA ARG A 783 38.37 28.86 -14.07
C ARG A 783 39.86 28.49 -14.21
N GLY A 784 40.19 27.73 -15.25
CA GLY A 784 41.56 27.46 -15.63
C GLY A 784 42.21 28.65 -16.35
N GLU A 785 43.54 28.75 -16.26
CA GLU A 785 44.32 29.76 -16.96
C GLU A 785 45.27 29.11 -17.98
N PHE A 786 45.06 29.40 -19.26
CA PHE A 786 45.95 28.98 -20.32
C PHE A 786 47.29 29.71 -20.21
N THR A 787 48.31 28.95 -19.82
CA THR A 787 49.69 29.43 -19.77
C THR A 787 50.59 28.50 -20.57
N GLN A 788 51.32 29.05 -21.55
CA GLN A 788 52.29 28.29 -22.31
C GLN A 788 53.60 28.17 -21.52
N GLU A 789 54.06 26.95 -21.25
CA GLU A 789 55.36 26.72 -20.65
C GLU A 789 56.41 26.61 -21.76
N GLY A 790 57.33 27.57 -21.86
CA GLY A 790 58.46 27.47 -22.78
C GLY A 790 58.20 27.94 -24.22
N MET A 791 59.07 27.52 -25.15
CA MET A 791 59.10 28.02 -26.55
C MET A 791 58.37 27.11 -27.55
N SER A 792 57.88 25.94 -27.13
CA SER A 792 57.16 24.99 -27.99
C SER A 792 55.65 25.21 -27.89
N SER A 793 54.94 25.11 -29.01
CA SER A 793 53.47 25.25 -29.10
C SER A 793 52.68 24.05 -28.52
N SER A 794 53.31 23.20 -27.70
CA SER A 794 52.75 21.96 -27.18
C SER A 794 53.07 21.71 -25.69
N GLU A 795 53.70 22.68 -25.02
CA GLU A 795 54.04 22.64 -23.59
C GLU A 795 53.13 23.66 -22.88
N TYR A 796 52.27 23.18 -21.97
CA TYR A 796 51.29 23.99 -21.25
C TYR A 796 51.42 23.76 -19.75
N ASP A 797 51.09 24.78 -18.96
CA ASP A 797 50.97 24.65 -17.51
C ASP A 797 49.65 23.95 -17.17
N ILE A 798 49.72 22.62 -17.01
CA ILE A 798 48.56 21.79 -16.68
C ILE A 798 47.97 22.18 -15.32
N GLU A 799 48.80 22.64 -14.37
CA GLU A 799 48.32 22.99 -13.02
C GLU A 799 47.54 24.32 -13.01
N ALA A 800 47.92 25.28 -13.84
CA ALA A 800 47.17 26.53 -14.03
C ALA A 800 45.83 26.29 -14.76
N MET A 801 45.81 25.35 -15.71
CA MET A 801 44.61 25.03 -16.49
C MET A 801 43.64 24.10 -15.75
N GLU A 802 44.16 23.22 -14.89
CA GLU A 802 43.41 22.33 -13.99
C GLU A 802 43.63 22.78 -12.53
N PRO A 803 43.10 23.95 -12.10
CA PRO A 803 43.42 24.53 -10.80
C PRO A 803 42.94 23.66 -9.64
N SER A 804 43.76 23.55 -8.58
CA SER A 804 43.33 22.84 -7.36
C SER A 804 42.37 23.69 -6.52
N LEU A 805 41.41 23.04 -5.86
CA LEU A 805 40.60 23.69 -4.84
C LEU A 805 41.46 24.01 -3.61
N SER A 806 41.58 25.29 -3.29
CA SER A 806 42.43 25.78 -2.20
C SER A 806 41.73 26.86 -1.40
N ALA A 807 41.60 26.67 -0.09
CA ALA A 807 40.99 27.64 0.84
C ALA A 807 41.77 27.67 2.16
N ASN A 808 41.89 28.86 2.76
CA ASN A 808 42.53 29.06 4.06
C ASN A 808 43.96 28.48 4.18
N GLY A 809 44.71 28.49 3.07
CA GLY A 809 46.09 27.98 3.00
C GLY A 809 46.21 26.46 2.89
N VAL A 810 45.11 25.74 2.73
CA VAL A 810 45.07 24.31 2.45
C VAL A 810 44.73 24.10 0.98
N THR A 811 45.48 23.25 0.29
CA THR A 811 45.20 22.80 -1.07
C THR A 811 44.78 21.34 -1.01
N TYR A 812 43.60 21.06 -1.55
CA TYR A 812 43.00 19.73 -1.49
C TYR A 812 43.46 18.87 -2.66
N ALA A 813 43.64 17.57 -2.39
CA ALA A 813 43.86 16.59 -3.44
C ALA A 813 42.51 16.16 -4.03
N PRO A 814 42.41 16.02 -5.37
CA PRO A 814 41.26 15.34 -5.97
C PRO A 814 41.28 13.86 -5.55
N ARG A 815 40.11 13.20 -5.60
CA ARG A 815 39.97 11.77 -5.25
C ARG A 815 40.42 11.41 -3.83
N ASN A 816 40.15 12.28 -2.88
CA ASN A 816 40.49 12.05 -1.48
C ASN A 816 39.23 12.10 -0.62
N ASP A 817 38.75 10.94 -0.19
CA ASP A 817 37.53 10.82 0.61
C ASP A 817 37.66 11.53 1.96
N ALA A 818 38.88 11.74 2.46
CA ALA A 818 39.11 12.52 3.69
C ALA A 818 38.60 13.97 3.57
N ASN A 819 38.46 14.51 2.34
CA ASN A 819 37.89 15.83 2.09
C ASN A 819 36.45 15.94 2.62
N LEU A 820 35.67 14.85 2.62
CA LEU A 820 34.29 14.85 3.13
C LEU A 820 34.21 15.12 4.63
N SER A 821 35.24 14.71 5.38
CA SER A 821 35.33 14.91 6.83
C SER A 821 36.03 16.21 7.24
N ASP A 822 36.48 17.01 6.27
CA ASP A 822 37.15 18.29 6.52
C ASP A 822 36.16 19.45 6.36
N ALA A 823 35.77 20.06 7.48
CA ALA A 823 34.87 21.22 7.49
C ALA A 823 35.35 22.37 6.60
N ASN A 824 36.66 22.61 6.49
CA ASN A 824 37.17 23.67 5.61
C ASN A 824 36.96 23.34 4.12
N PHE A 825 37.00 22.07 3.74
CA PHE A 825 36.63 21.66 2.37
C PHE A 825 35.13 21.78 2.16
N GLU A 826 34.35 21.20 3.09
CA GLU A 826 32.89 21.19 3.04
C GLU A 826 32.36 22.62 2.89
N ASP A 827 32.65 23.49 3.85
CA ASP A 827 32.15 24.87 3.96
C ASP A 827 32.50 25.76 2.76
N ASN A 828 33.59 25.46 2.03
CA ASN A 828 34.08 26.33 0.95
C ASN A 828 33.85 25.76 -0.46
N PHE A 829 33.67 24.44 -0.60
CA PHE A 829 33.69 23.81 -1.92
C PHE A 829 32.49 22.93 -2.25
N VAL A 830 31.69 22.49 -1.27
CA VAL A 830 30.55 21.62 -1.54
C VAL A 830 29.29 22.45 -1.78
N LEU A 831 28.69 22.30 -2.97
CA LEU A 831 27.49 23.06 -3.39
C LEU A 831 26.24 22.20 -3.64
N THR A 832 26.40 20.88 -3.67
CA THR A 832 25.27 19.98 -3.88
C THR A 832 25.47 18.74 -3.03
N HIS A 833 24.54 18.46 -2.13
CA HIS A 833 24.36 17.14 -1.54
C HIS A 833 23.14 16.48 -2.17
N LEU A 834 23.33 15.26 -2.67
CA LEU A 834 22.27 14.41 -3.13
C LEU A 834 22.33 13.09 -2.37
N THR A 835 21.28 12.79 -1.62
CA THR A 835 21.13 11.50 -0.93
C THR A 835 20.16 10.62 -1.72
N LEU A 836 20.58 9.38 -2.00
CA LEU A 836 19.69 8.32 -2.45
C LEU A 836 19.56 7.32 -1.30
N GLU A 837 18.34 7.17 -0.78
CA GLU A 837 18.05 6.28 0.34
C GLU A 837 16.99 5.25 -0.07
N ASN A 838 17.31 3.97 0.05
CA ASN A 838 16.38 2.88 -0.28
C ASN A 838 15.76 3.03 -1.69
N CYS A 839 16.58 3.40 -2.69
CA CYS A 839 16.13 3.70 -4.06
C CYS A 839 16.53 2.60 -5.06
N ALA A 840 15.72 2.46 -6.11
CA ALA A 840 16.07 1.63 -7.27
C ALA A 840 16.29 2.49 -8.53
N LEU A 841 17.37 2.19 -9.25
CA LEU A 841 17.72 2.79 -10.54
C LEU A 841 17.78 1.69 -11.60
N TYR A 842 17.02 1.80 -12.69
CA TYR A 842 17.08 0.80 -13.76
C TYR A 842 16.84 1.36 -15.17
N ASN A 843 17.45 0.72 -16.17
CA ASN A 843 17.28 1.01 -17.59
C ASN A 843 17.74 2.41 -18.03
N SER A 844 19.04 2.68 -17.95
CA SER A 844 19.64 3.89 -18.56
C SER A 844 20.21 3.59 -19.95
N GLY A 845 20.17 4.57 -20.86
CA GLY A 845 20.83 4.44 -22.16
C GLY A 845 22.35 4.60 -22.12
N LEU A 846 22.91 5.29 -21.11
CA LEU A 846 24.36 5.45 -20.91
C LEU A 846 24.82 4.95 -19.55
N PHE A 847 24.67 5.76 -18.51
CA PHE A 847 25.09 5.45 -17.14
C PHE A 847 23.93 5.70 -16.19
N ALA A 848 23.80 4.90 -15.13
CA ALA A 848 22.70 5.08 -14.19
C ALA A 848 22.82 6.43 -13.46
N ILE A 849 24.03 6.74 -12.97
CA ILE A 849 24.33 8.01 -12.31
C ILE A 849 25.46 8.74 -13.04
N GLY A 850 25.24 10.01 -13.36
CA GLY A 850 26.22 10.90 -13.98
C GLY A 850 26.69 12.00 -13.02
N PHE A 851 27.95 11.97 -12.63
CA PHE A 851 28.62 13.04 -11.89
C PHE A 851 29.28 13.99 -12.88
N GLU A 852 28.66 15.15 -13.12
CA GLU A 852 29.17 16.14 -14.06
C GLU A 852 30.15 17.09 -13.38
N SER A 853 31.31 17.25 -14.02
CA SER A 853 32.30 18.27 -13.71
C SER A 853 32.75 18.98 -14.98
N CYS A 854 33.27 20.19 -14.83
CA CYS A 854 33.81 20.96 -15.93
C CYS A 854 35.01 20.23 -16.55
N PHE A 855 35.19 20.38 -17.85
CA PHE A 855 36.38 19.91 -18.55
C PHE A 855 37.48 20.99 -18.47
N ALA A 856 38.75 20.60 -18.44
CA ALA A 856 39.88 21.51 -18.15
C ALA A 856 41.02 21.46 -19.18
N GLY A 857 40.79 20.90 -20.36
CA GLY A 857 41.83 20.77 -21.39
C GLY A 857 42.16 22.08 -22.13
N PRO A 858 43.35 22.17 -22.76
CA PRO A 858 43.80 23.37 -23.51
C PRO A 858 42.88 23.83 -24.65
N MET A 859 42.05 22.94 -25.19
CA MET A 859 41.11 23.28 -26.26
C MET A 859 39.98 24.20 -25.80
N LEU A 860 39.68 24.24 -24.49
CA LEU A 860 38.57 25.02 -23.91
C LEU A 860 38.99 26.39 -23.35
N ASP A 861 40.27 26.74 -23.46
CA ASP A 861 40.79 28.02 -22.98
C ASP A 861 41.63 28.75 -24.05
N GLY A 862 41.34 28.50 -25.33
CA GLY A 862 41.96 29.20 -26.46
C GLY A 862 43.39 28.76 -26.85
N GLY A 863 43.83 27.56 -26.47
CA GLY A 863 45.18 27.02 -26.70
C GLY A 863 45.50 26.51 -28.13
N ALA A 864 46.41 25.53 -28.27
CA ALA A 864 47.01 25.16 -29.58
C ALA A 864 46.06 24.63 -30.66
N ILE A 865 44.86 24.21 -30.28
CA ILE A 865 43.73 24.01 -31.19
C ILE A 865 42.59 24.80 -30.57
N ALA A 866 42.32 25.99 -31.09
CA ALA A 866 41.30 26.90 -30.59
C ALA A 866 40.13 26.97 -31.59
N PRO A 867 39.09 26.14 -31.42
CA PRO A 867 37.82 26.35 -32.11
C PRO A 867 37.25 27.73 -31.76
N ASP A 868 36.52 28.33 -32.69
CA ASP A 868 35.95 29.66 -32.49
C ASP A 868 35.09 29.71 -31.22
N TYR A 869 35.35 30.72 -30.38
CA TYR A 869 34.60 31.03 -29.15
C TYR A 869 34.82 30.06 -27.97
N TRP A 870 35.78 29.15 -28.04
CA TRP A 870 36.13 28.20 -26.95
C TRP A 870 37.22 28.76 -26.02
N THR A 871 37.03 29.98 -25.53
CA THR A 871 38.00 30.68 -24.66
C THR A 871 37.37 30.87 -23.28
N ASP A 872 38.14 30.71 -22.19
CA ASP A 872 37.67 30.90 -20.82
C ASP A 872 36.63 29.86 -20.32
N ILE A 873 36.49 28.74 -21.03
CA ILE A 873 35.50 27.69 -20.76
C ILE A 873 36.06 26.58 -19.86
N GLY A 874 37.37 26.31 -19.92
CA GLY A 874 37.99 25.26 -19.11
C GLY A 874 38.05 25.57 -17.60
N GLY A 875 38.03 24.55 -16.75
CA GLY A 875 38.32 24.73 -15.32
C GLY A 875 37.98 23.54 -14.43
N THR A 876 38.05 23.76 -13.12
CA THR A 876 37.78 22.76 -12.09
C THR A 876 36.47 23.09 -11.37
N SER A 877 35.50 22.20 -11.44
CA SER A 877 34.22 22.37 -10.75
C SER A 877 34.36 22.41 -9.23
N TYR A 878 33.44 23.15 -8.59
CA TYR A 878 33.17 22.96 -7.17
C TYR A 878 32.61 21.55 -6.93
N SER A 879 32.70 21.07 -5.70
CA SER A 879 32.35 19.70 -5.34
C SER A 879 30.84 19.51 -5.20
N ALA A 880 30.37 18.36 -5.65
CA ALA A 880 29.11 17.79 -5.20
C ALA A 880 29.38 16.51 -4.41
N VAL A 881 28.38 16.03 -3.68
CA VAL A 881 28.42 14.79 -2.90
C VAL A 881 27.19 13.97 -3.23
N LEU A 882 27.41 12.72 -3.63
CA LEU A 882 26.36 11.69 -3.71
C LEU A 882 26.48 10.81 -2.48
N LYS A 883 25.44 10.72 -1.65
CA LYS A 883 25.38 9.80 -0.51
C LYS A 883 24.43 8.66 -0.82
N LEU A 884 24.87 7.42 -0.65
CA LEU A 884 24.02 6.23 -0.75
C LEU A 884 23.73 5.70 0.65
N VAL A 885 22.45 5.57 0.99
CA VAL A 885 21.98 5.17 2.32
C VAL A 885 21.05 3.97 2.21
N GLY A 886 21.22 2.99 3.11
CA GLY A 886 20.39 1.79 3.11
C GLY A 886 20.58 0.93 1.86
N ASP A 887 19.50 0.33 1.35
CA ASP A 887 19.56 -0.56 0.18
C ASP A 887 19.34 0.25 -1.12
N VAL A 888 20.42 0.65 -1.80
CA VAL A 888 20.33 1.31 -3.11
C VAL A 888 20.75 0.35 -4.20
N ARG A 889 19.86 0.07 -5.17
CA ARG A 889 20.11 -0.93 -6.21
C ARG A 889 20.16 -0.33 -7.61
N ILE A 890 21.25 -0.61 -8.33
CA ILE A 890 21.48 -0.15 -9.71
C ILE A 890 21.35 -1.33 -10.69
N TYR A 891 20.13 -1.53 -11.18
CA TYR A 891 19.74 -2.55 -12.15
C TYR A 891 20.01 -2.10 -13.60
N ASP A 892 21.29 -2.03 -14.00
CA ASP A 892 21.69 -1.35 -15.24
C ASP A 892 22.75 -2.10 -16.08
N TRP A 893 22.67 -3.43 -16.15
CA TRP A 893 23.45 -4.20 -17.12
C TRP A 893 22.84 -4.08 -18.52
N LYS A 894 23.69 -3.73 -19.49
CA LYS A 894 23.29 -3.55 -20.89
C LYS A 894 24.20 -4.30 -21.84
N SER A 895 23.62 -4.70 -22.97
CA SER A 895 24.39 -5.30 -24.06
C SER A 895 25.41 -4.30 -24.56
N LEU A 896 26.68 -4.71 -24.64
CA LEU A 896 27.75 -3.87 -25.17
C LEU A 896 27.49 -3.45 -26.63
N ALA A 897 26.69 -4.21 -27.36
CA ALA A 897 26.30 -3.90 -28.73
C ALA A 897 25.28 -2.75 -28.85
N THR A 898 24.56 -2.42 -27.77
CA THR A 898 23.51 -1.40 -27.77
C THR A 898 23.88 -0.12 -27.02
N VAL A 899 25.08 -0.06 -26.40
CA VAL A 899 25.58 1.16 -25.76
C VAL A 899 25.78 2.26 -26.80
N ASP A 900 25.03 3.36 -26.66
CA ASP A 900 25.02 4.47 -27.60
C ASP A 900 25.38 5.82 -26.95
N SER A 901 26.57 6.33 -27.28
CA SER A 901 27.12 7.63 -26.87
C SER A 901 26.85 8.79 -27.81
N SER A 902 25.96 8.63 -28.79
CA SER A 902 25.62 9.68 -29.76
C SER A 902 25.14 10.99 -29.13
N THR A 903 24.74 10.97 -27.87
CA THR A 903 24.25 12.13 -27.12
C THR A 903 25.31 12.81 -26.26
N LEU A 904 26.48 12.17 -26.01
CA LEU A 904 27.61 12.80 -25.31
C LEU A 904 28.29 13.86 -26.20
N ILE A 905 28.46 13.53 -27.49
CA ILE A 905 28.90 14.46 -28.53
C ILE A 905 27.98 14.26 -29.73
N GLU A 906 27.10 15.23 -29.98
CA GLU A 906 26.18 15.18 -31.11
C GLU A 906 26.91 15.58 -32.40
N LEU A 907 26.78 14.78 -33.47
CA LEU A 907 27.52 14.95 -34.74
C LEU A 907 26.59 15.25 -35.93
N PRO A 908 25.92 16.42 -36.00
CA PRO A 908 24.89 16.71 -37.00
C PRO A 908 25.41 16.73 -38.45
N GLY A 909 26.71 16.96 -38.68
CA GLY A 909 27.34 16.91 -40.01
C GLY A 909 28.23 15.69 -40.25
N GLY A 910 28.31 14.78 -39.27
CA GLY A 910 29.33 13.74 -39.21
C GLY A 910 30.71 14.28 -38.85
N ALA A 911 31.60 13.39 -38.40
CA ALA A 911 33.00 13.69 -38.11
C ALA A 911 33.91 13.01 -39.14
N SER A 912 34.93 13.71 -39.65
CA SER A 912 35.89 13.12 -40.60
C SER A 912 37.25 13.81 -40.54
N GLY A 913 38.30 13.12 -41.02
CA GLY A 913 39.66 13.67 -41.01
C GLY A 913 40.08 14.09 -39.60
N ASN A 914 40.40 15.37 -39.42
CA ASN A 914 40.91 15.90 -38.15
C ASN A 914 39.86 16.00 -37.03
N THR A 915 38.57 15.83 -37.31
CA THR A 915 37.51 15.78 -36.29
C THR A 915 37.03 14.36 -35.98
N ALA A 916 37.60 13.34 -36.63
CA ALA A 916 37.19 11.94 -36.47
C ALA A 916 37.25 11.44 -35.01
N PHE A 917 38.09 12.06 -34.17
CA PHE A 917 38.18 11.74 -32.75
C PHE A 917 36.88 12.02 -31.96
N LEU A 918 35.99 12.85 -32.49
CA LEU A 918 34.70 13.18 -31.88
C LEU A 918 33.65 12.08 -32.10
N GLN A 919 33.90 11.12 -33.01
CA GLN A 919 33.02 9.98 -33.24
C GLN A 919 33.30 8.88 -32.22
N LEU A 920 32.69 9.01 -31.03
CA LEU A 920 32.85 8.07 -29.94
C LEU A 920 32.33 6.68 -30.32
N ASN A 921 33.15 5.65 -30.08
CA ASN A 921 32.78 4.24 -30.23
C ASN A 921 33.04 3.54 -28.89
N ILE A 922 32.09 3.66 -27.98
CA ILE A 922 32.25 3.19 -26.59
C ILE A 922 32.58 1.71 -26.53
N ARG A 923 31.99 0.87 -27.40
CA ARG A 923 32.32 -0.55 -27.45
C ARG A 923 33.81 -0.79 -27.73
N GLU A 924 34.38 -0.13 -28.73
CA GLU A 924 35.79 -0.27 -29.04
C GLU A 924 36.67 0.34 -27.94
N MET A 925 36.26 1.47 -27.37
CA MET A 925 36.96 2.11 -26.26
C MET A 925 37.01 1.21 -25.02
N LEU A 926 35.89 0.60 -24.61
CA LEU A 926 35.83 -0.33 -23.47
C LEU A 926 36.67 -1.58 -23.72
N ASN A 927 36.62 -2.15 -24.92
CA ASN A 927 37.49 -3.26 -25.31
C ASN A 927 38.97 -2.86 -25.25
N LYS A 928 39.29 -1.62 -25.61
CA LYS A 928 40.65 -1.10 -25.52
C LYS A 928 41.13 -1.01 -24.08
N VAL A 929 40.30 -0.47 -23.20
CA VAL A 929 40.56 -0.41 -21.75
C VAL A 929 40.76 -1.81 -21.17
N LYS A 930 39.86 -2.76 -21.45
CA LYS A 930 39.97 -4.15 -21.01
C LYS A 930 41.29 -4.82 -21.45
N ASN A 931 41.70 -4.60 -22.71
CA ASN A 931 42.86 -5.30 -23.28
C ASN A 931 44.21 -4.67 -22.93
N TYR A 932 44.26 -3.35 -22.67
CA TYR A 932 45.51 -2.61 -22.43
C TYR A 932 45.64 -2.07 -21.01
N GLY A 933 44.57 -2.10 -20.20
CA GLY A 933 44.55 -1.62 -18.82
C GLY A 933 45.20 -2.58 -17.83
N GLY A 934 45.41 -3.84 -18.23
CA GLY A 934 45.93 -4.91 -17.37
C GLY A 934 44.83 -5.65 -16.62
N ASP A 935 45.24 -6.57 -15.73
CA ASP A 935 44.35 -7.52 -15.04
C ASP A 935 43.23 -6.82 -14.25
N ALA A 936 43.45 -5.60 -13.77
CA ALA A 936 42.44 -4.83 -13.04
C ALA A 936 41.20 -4.44 -13.87
N TYR A 937 41.24 -4.56 -15.21
CA TYR A 937 40.14 -4.19 -16.11
C TYR A 937 39.54 -5.40 -16.85
N SER A 938 39.97 -6.63 -16.52
CA SER A 938 39.50 -7.84 -17.23
C SER A 938 38.00 -8.06 -17.09
N ASP A 939 37.45 -7.65 -15.95
CA ASP A 939 36.09 -7.95 -15.51
C ASP A 939 35.09 -6.86 -15.89
N LEU A 940 35.57 -5.76 -16.50
CA LEU A 940 34.76 -4.64 -16.99
C LEU A 940 33.67 -5.06 -17.99
N ILE A 941 33.95 -6.09 -18.80
CA ILE A 941 33.01 -6.66 -19.77
C ILE A 941 32.73 -8.11 -19.40
N TYR A 942 31.46 -8.38 -19.09
CA TYR A 942 30.95 -9.71 -18.79
C TYR A 942 30.49 -10.43 -20.06
N THR A 943 30.86 -11.71 -20.21
CA THR A 943 30.43 -12.54 -21.34
C THR A 943 29.47 -13.62 -20.86
N ALA A 944 28.23 -13.58 -21.33
CA ALA A 944 27.19 -14.55 -21.01
C ALA A 944 26.25 -14.74 -22.21
N ASP A 945 25.54 -15.87 -22.29
CA ASP A 945 24.45 -16.09 -23.25
C ASP A 945 24.79 -15.83 -24.73
N GLY A 946 26.08 -15.92 -25.09
CA GLY A 946 26.57 -15.63 -26.44
C GLY A 946 26.76 -14.14 -26.77
N GLY A 947 26.64 -13.25 -25.78
CA GLY A 947 26.83 -11.81 -25.89
C GLY A 947 27.83 -11.23 -24.87
N GLU A 948 28.11 -9.93 -25.02
CA GLU A 948 28.95 -9.15 -24.12
C GLU A 948 28.12 -8.05 -23.47
N TYR A 949 28.33 -7.84 -22.17
CA TYR A 949 27.54 -6.95 -21.33
C TYR A 949 28.46 -6.07 -20.48
N VAL A 950 27.97 -4.87 -20.17
CA VAL A 950 28.63 -3.90 -19.32
C VAL A 950 27.60 -3.26 -18.39
N HIS A 951 28.01 -2.92 -17.17
CA HIS A 951 27.15 -2.23 -16.20
C HIS A 951 27.17 -0.71 -16.41
N GLY A 952 26.06 -0.02 -16.17
CA GLY A 952 25.99 1.44 -16.34
C GLY A 952 26.35 2.26 -15.11
N GLY A 953 26.49 1.67 -13.92
CA GLY A 953 27.15 2.25 -12.74
C GLY A 953 27.01 3.76 -12.45
N ILE A 954 28.05 4.30 -11.83
CA ILE A 954 28.24 5.72 -11.55
C ILE A 954 29.41 6.20 -12.40
N ALA A 955 29.19 7.14 -13.30
CA ALA A 955 30.23 7.77 -14.10
C ALA A 955 30.58 9.14 -13.52
N MET A 956 31.81 9.32 -13.04
CA MET A 956 32.34 10.63 -12.70
C MET A 956 33.07 11.18 -13.92
N TYR A 957 32.37 12.05 -14.65
CA TYR A 957 32.82 12.55 -15.94
C TYR A 957 32.98 14.09 -15.94
N GLY A 958 33.67 14.58 -16.96
CA GLY A 958 34.40 15.85 -16.88
C GLY A 958 35.86 15.53 -16.60
N GLY A 959 36.76 16.14 -17.37
CA GLY A 959 38.18 15.87 -17.26
C GLY A 959 38.91 16.96 -16.50
N GLY A 960 40.18 16.72 -16.15
CA GLY A 960 40.90 17.54 -15.18
C GLY A 960 40.61 17.11 -13.75
N LYS A 961 40.94 17.94 -12.76
CA LYS A 961 40.78 17.58 -11.34
C LYS A 961 39.29 17.52 -10.97
N ASN A 962 38.80 16.33 -10.63
CA ASN A 962 37.42 16.12 -10.19
C ASN A 962 37.39 15.88 -8.66
N TYR A 963 36.64 16.75 -7.96
CA TYR A 963 36.51 16.73 -6.50
C TYR A 963 35.21 16.12 -6.02
N GLY A 964 34.33 15.68 -6.91
CA GLY A 964 33.10 14.97 -6.55
C GLY A 964 33.39 13.75 -5.67
N ILE A 965 32.49 13.48 -4.74
CA ILE A 965 32.61 12.40 -3.76
C ILE A 965 31.36 11.52 -3.82
N VAL A 966 31.56 10.21 -3.75
CA VAL A 966 30.49 9.24 -3.49
C VAL A 966 30.71 8.70 -2.07
N ASP A 967 29.76 8.99 -1.19
CA ASP A 967 29.78 8.55 0.20
C ASP A 967 29.00 7.24 0.34
N PHE A 968 29.74 6.17 0.66
CA PHE A 968 29.21 4.83 0.91
C PHE A 968 29.17 4.47 2.42
N SER A 969 29.39 5.43 3.32
CA SER A 969 29.53 5.16 4.76
C SER A 969 28.29 4.51 5.41
N GLU A 970 27.11 4.77 4.84
CA GLU A 970 25.81 4.22 5.28
C GLU A 970 25.15 3.33 4.23
N PHE A 971 25.91 2.91 3.21
CA PHE A 971 25.41 2.06 2.14
C PHE A 971 25.32 0.59 2.60
N GLY A 972 24.15 -0.01 2.46
CA GLY A 972 23.85 -1.38 2.89
C GLY A 972 24.07 -2.45 1.81
N GLY A 973 24.37 -2.06 0.57
CA GLY A 973 24.55 -2.98 -0.56
C GLY A 973 25.99 -3.45 -0.79
N GLU A 974 26.20 -4.25 -1.85
CA GLU A 974 27.55 -4.63 -2.29
C GLU A 974 28.27 -3.39 -2.87
N MET A 975 29.51 -3.19 -2.44
CA MET A 975 30.35 -2.09 -2.94
C MET A 975 30.70 -2.30 -4.42
N PRO A 976 30.45 -1.30 -5.30
CA PRO A 976 30.90 -1.37 -6.69
C PRO A 976 32.43 -1.25 -6.80
N THR A 977 33.00 -1.80 -7.88
CA THR A 977 34.42 -1.66 -8.18
C THR A 977 34.71 -0.28 -8.77
N GLU A 978 35.74 0.40 -8.27
CA GLU A 978 36.24 1.66 -8.85
C GLU A 978 37.20 1.38 -10.03
N TYR A 979 36.89 1.97 -11.18
CA TYR A 979 37.74 1.99 -12.37
C TYR A 979 38.22 3.42 -12.65
N SER A 980 39.54 3.62 -12.63
CA SER A 980 40.18 4.87 -13.06
C SER A 980 40.72 4.71 -14.47
N ILE A 981 40.25 5.50 -15.44
CA ILE A 981 40.60 5.35 -16.87
C ILE A 981 41.21 6.64 -17.42
N ASN A 982 42.48 6.59 -17.79
CA ASN A 982 43.12 7.65 -18.55
C ASN A 982 42.82 7.48 -20.04
N LEU A 983 42.27 8.51 -20.71
CA LEU A 983 41.91 8.43 -22.13
C LEU A 983 43.11 8.13 -23.04
N SER A 984 44.34 8.43 -22.63
CA SER A 984 45.55 8.09 -23.40
C SER A 984 45.72 6.60 -23.67
N ILE A 985 45.09 5.72 -22.88
CA ILE A 985 45.07 4.28 -23.10
C ILE A 985 44.52 3.90 -24.49
N LEU A 986 43.62 4.73 -25.03
CA LEU A 986 42.98 4.48 -26.32
C LEU A 986 43.98 4.47 -27.48
N ALA A 987 45.09 5.20 -27.35
CA ALA A 987 46.13 5.27 -28.38
C ALA A 987 47.16 4.13 -28.30
N GLN A 988 47.19 3.35 -27.22
CA GLN A 988 48.21 2.32 -27.05
C GLN A 988 48.06 1.19 -28.05
N GLY A 989 49.10 0.88 -28.83
CA GLY A 989 49.04 -0.22 -29.81
C GLY A 989 48.12 0.04 -31.01
N GLU A 990 47.67 1.27 -31.21
CA GLU A 990 46.93 1.70 -32.40
C GLU A 990 47.87 2.24 -33.48
N ASP A 991 47.47 2.11 -34.75
CA ASP A 991 48.14 2.79 -35.85
C ASP A 991 47.97 4.30 -35.74
N ASN A 992 49.02 5.06 -36.07
CA ASN A 992 48.96 6.53 -36.11
C ASN A 992 47.77 6.98 -36.98
N MET A 993 46.97 7.90 -36.47
CA MET A 993 45.76 8.45 -37.10
C MET A 993 44.56 7.49 -37.19
N SER A 994 44.57 6.31 -36.54
CA SER A 994 43.34 5.54 -36.33
C SER A 994 42.34 6.33 -35.46
N ASN A 995 41.05 6.00 -35.51
CA ASN A 995 40.03 6.69 -34.71
C ASN A 995 40.35 6.62 -33.20
N LEU A 996 40.71 5.43 -32.69
CA LEU A 996 41.11 5.23 -31.29
C LEU A 996 42.42 5.96 -30.94
N TYR A 997 43.40 5.99 -31.85
CA TYR A 997 44.62 6.79 -31.68
C TYR A 997 44.31 8.28 -31.52
N LEU A 998 43.47 8.82 -32.41
CA LEU A 998 43.06 10.21 -32.35
C LEU A 998 42.23 10.51 -31.10
N GLN A 999 41.34 9.61 -30.69
CA GLN A 999 40.60 9.74 -29.43
C GLN A 999 41.54 9.80 -28.23
N GLY A 1000 42.51 8.89 -28.13
CA GLY A 1000 43.45 8.85 -27.01
C GLY A 1000 44.45 10.01 -26.96
N THR A 1001 44.63 10.73 -28.07
CA THR A 1001 45.57 11.87 -28.14
C THR A 1001 44.89 13.22 -28.16
N MET A 1002 43.66 13.31 -28.70
CA MET A 1002 42.94 14.58 -28.88
C MET A 1002 41.88 14.83 -27.80
N LEU A 1003 41.16 13.80 -27.33
CA LEU A 1003 40.17 14.00 -26.26
C LEU A 1003 40.81 14.51 -24.96
N PRO A 1004 42.02 14.08 -24.53
CA PRO A 1004 42.69 14.69 -23.39
C PRO A 1004 42.95 16.20 -23.53
N LEU A 1005 43.08 16.71 -24.76
CA LEU A 1005 43.27 18.15 -25.00
C LEU A 1005 41.98 18.95 -24.78
N ALA A 1006 40.82 18.31 -24.78
CA ALA A 1006 39.55 18.93 -24.42
C ALA A 1006 39.15 18.61 -22.98
N ALA A 1007 39.24 17.34 -22.62
CA ALA A 1007 38.81 16.87 -21.31
C ALA A 1007 39.75 17.33 -20.19
N GLY A 1008 41.06 17.24 -20.39
CA GLY A 1008 42.06 17.32 -19.33
C GLY A 1008 42.86 16.02 -19.24
N THR A 1009 43.90 16.04 -18.42
CA THR A 1009 44.92 14.98 -18.33
C THR A 1009 44.64 13.92 -17.25
N GLN A 1010 43.74 14.22 -16.30
CA GLN A 1010 43.36 13.30 -15.24
C GLN A 1010 42.51 12.13 -15.75
N ASP A 1011 42.48 11.05 -14.98
CA ASP A 1011 41.61 9.90 -15.27
C ASP A 1011 40.13 10.20 -15.01
N PHE A 1012 39.28 9.54 -15.77
CA PHE A 1012 37.85 9.41 -15.49
C PHE A 1012 37.64 8.32 -14.44
N ARG A 1013 36.67 8.49 -13.55
CA ARG A 1013 36.35 7.49 -12.52
C ARG A 1013 34.98 6.89 -12.77
N PHE A 1014 34.87 5.58 -12.57
CA PHE A 1014 33.61 4.85 -12.69
C PHE A 1014 33.46 3.91 -11.50
N PHE A 1015 32.25 3.81 -10.94
CA PHE A 1015 31.91 2.79 -9.96
C PHE A 1015 30.91 1.83 -10.58
N MET A 1016 31.28 0.56 -10.75
CA MET A 1016 30.51 -0.41 -11.53
C MET A 1016 30.43 -1.76 -10.84
N TYR A 1017 29.31 -2.44 -10.97
CA TYR A 1017 29.24 -3.87 -10.72
C TYR A 1017 29.88 -4.58 -11.90
N ASP A 1018 31.02 -5.24 -11.69
CA ASP A 1018 31.76 -5.92 -12.75
C ASP A 1018 31.44 -7.42 -12.79
N ALA A 1019 32.14 -8.17 -13.66
CA ALA A 1019 31.94 -9.61 -13.82
C ALA A 1019 32.17 -10.44 -12.55
N SER A 1020 32.85 -9.90 -11.53
CA SER A 1020 33.16 -10.57 -10.28
C SER A 1020 32.15 -10.32 -9.15
N SER A 1021 31.26 -9.32 -9.32
CA SER A 1021 30.28 -8.90 -8.32
C SER A 1021 29.21 -9.97 -8.03
N GLU A 1022 28.85 -10.10 -6.76
CA GLU A 1022 27.75 -10.98 -6.30
C GLU A 1022 26.38 -10.44 -6.76
N PHE A 1023 26.23 -9.12 -6.80
CA PHE A 1023 25.15 -8.37 -7.43
C PHE A 1023 25.41 -8.08 -8.92
N GLY A 1024 26.13 -8.98 -9.60
CA GLY A 1024 26.43 -8.91 -11.03
C GLY A 1024 25.25 -9.30 -11.93
N TYR A 1025 25.51 -9.40 -13.24
CA TYR A 1025 24.51 -9.62 -14.30
C TYR A 1025 23.46 -10.71 -13.99
N LYS A 1026 23.91 -11.89 -13.55
CA LYS A 1026 23.00 -13.02 -13.30
C LYS A 1026 22.03 -12.76 -12.15
N LYS A 1027 22.53 -12.19 -11.05
CA LYS A 1027 21.72 -11.91 -9.86
C LYS A 1027 20.66 -10.87 -10.18
N GLN A 1028 21.04 -9.81 -10.89
CA GLN A 1028 20.08 -8.77 -11.30
C GLN A 1028 18.99 -9.32 -12.21
N ILE A 1029 19.32 -10.20 -13.16
CA ILE A 1029 18.31 -10.86 -14.00
C ILE A 1029 17.41 -11.79 -13.18
N GLU A 1030 17.97 -12.54 -12.23
CA GLU A 1030 17.20 -13.43 -11.34
C GLU A 1030 16.23 -12.64 -10.46
N ASP A 1031 16.66 -11.50 -9.90
CA ASP A 1031 15.81 -10.63 -9.08
C ASP A 1031 14.62 -10.09 -9.90
N MET A 1032 14.89 -9.61 -11.12
CA MET A 1032 13.87 -9.11 -12.04
C MET A 1032 12.91 -10.22 -12.50
N ALA A 1033 13.41 -11.44 -12.70
CA ALA A 1033 12.59 -12.58 -13.10
C ALA A 1033 11.70 -13.10 -11.95
N SER A 1034 12.28 -13.22 -10.75
CA SER A 1034 11.61 -13.73 -9.55
C SER A 1034 10.62 -12.75 -8.93
N GLY A 1035 10.75 -11.46 -9.25
CA GLY A 1035 9.90 -10.41 -8.71
C GLY A 1035 10.40 -9.74 -7.45
N THR A 1036 11.65 -10.03 -7.07
CA THR A 1036 12.23 -9.57 -5.80
C THR A 1036 13.08 -8.30 -5.96
N ALA A 1037 13.17 -7.77 -7.18
CA ALA A 1037 14.00 -6.61 -7.50
C ALA A 1037 13.60 -5.34 -6.73
N PHE A 1038 12.32 -5.20 -6.37
CA PHE A 1038 11.79 -3.99 -5.72
C PHE A 1038 11.18 -4.27 -4.34
N ASP A 1039 11.32 -5.48 -3.79
CA ASP A 1039 10.71 -5.87 -2.51
C ASP A 1039 11.27 -5.10 -1.31
N PHE A 1040 12.47 -4.52 -1.45
CA PHE A 1040 13.11 -3.71 -0.42
C PHE A 1040 12.55 -2.29 -0.33
N ILE A 1041 11.81 -1.83 -1.35
CA ILE A 1041 11.20 -0.50 -1.38
C ILE A 1041 10.01 -0.48 -0.41
N ALA A 1042 10.22 0.10 0.77
CA ALA A 1042 9.20 0.35 1.78
C ALA A 1042 8.79 1.82 1.76
N ALA A 1043 7.56 2.13 2.21
CA ALA A 1043 7.09 3.51 2.27
C ALA A 1043 7.98 4.34 3.23
N ALA A 1044 8.53 5.45 2.73
CA ALA A 1044 9.22 6.47 3.50
C ALA A 1044 8.22 7.31 4.29
N GLU A 1045 8.60 7.73 5.50
CA GLU A 1045 7.81 8.66 6.29
C GLU A 1045 7.96 10.08 5.75
N ARG A 1046 6.81 10.78 5.69
CA ARG A 1046 6.74 12.16 5.25
C ARG A 1046 7.37 13.12 6.26
#